data_AF-A0A9P9XTQ1-F1
#
_entry.id   AF-A0A9P9XTQ1-F1
#
_cell.length_a   1.000
_cell.length_b   1.000
_cell.length_c   1.000
_cell.angle_alpha   90.00
_cell.angle_beta   90.00
_cell.angle_gamma   90.00
#
_symmetry.space_group_name_H-M   'P 1'
#
loop_
_entity.id
_entity.type
_entity.pdbx_description
1 polymer ?
#
loop_
_entity_poly.entity_id
_entity_poly.type
_entity_poly.pdbx_seq_one_letter_code
_entity_poly.pdbx_strand_id
1 'polypeptide(L)'
;MALGEFLYDAAHRVVVCVACGTCLVPDGQDGRWATHLRRAPHRLKGERLRRTLEGLSTHELRGRDELKRLRPDRRRPCERIKGLASYGGYLCACDPEKCTFATTRLSLMHDYMPRHGRTASHYTRDAPLWTSCTLQTYFTARQLVDYFVIVEAESEEVRRGLDPTQSVGSSGPPPSSPERHVFEELREDMKQAGRDLDAKAAVVEDLGQGRAERERWLVYTGFPTHLRGLTDAEIRSSFRLPKATSVLLQQTPKKKGGVTRRDNNENDDDDDDDDESDLRRILAATDRWLRKAYDLVADSSTERKMTHQRAQKLSDFAAGAGKKGKDVAFRCFKNEATLVTYFRRMKELLAYYHRVVYRDDGHFSRTSEAPVLPRAVIEPTGRQQRAIDMIHDALRAQDQAGGEKDDDEHDEGLERAIRAFYVALICQTVGSAHFRSPVLSFCAMLSRTKLYSSGARREGENKRARKGLGDDEADEAARQRRNLGGWHDPGNYSSHLSALIWTAQLILFESVCFHAGNDEAQIPAVLSKVCEDYMHQKGETTFGYILQWRLYITTVAKSAISRRQARWSLCGQEITYLGTRLYVGDVTKLIVSEYKRARDLLYDGLLFKARGLGGIEAWRLLDDLDAEDYGGSWRTDERNADVVRGTHEALLRQIEGRADLRQLFLRGGPSDSPSTRVTLCRKAMAAYEADVQEFLQSLLLLLFISPMPPLRAPEFLSITVTNSSTRRRSMLIWEK
;
A
#
# COMPACT_ATOMS: atom_id res chain seq x y z
N MET A 1 -4.64 38.08 42.67
CA MET A 1 -4.87 38.48 41.28
C MET A 1 -4.09 37.54 40.37
N ALA A 2 -4.75 36.80 39.48
CA ALA A 2 -4.05 36.06 38.42
C ALA A 2 -4.06 36.92 37.15
N LEU A 3 -3.10 37.85 37.08
CA LEU A 3 -2.82 38.71 35.91
C LEU A 3 -2.06 37.96 34.80
N GLY A 4 -2.11 36.62 34.76
CA GLY A 4 -1.36 35.80 33.80
C GLY A 4 -2.06 35.60 32.45
N GLU A 5 -3.30 36.05 32.29
CA GLU A 5 -4.09 35.84 31.05
C GLU A 5 -3.98 37.00 30.05
N PHE A 6 -3.49 38.18 30.47
CA PHE A 6 -3.38 39.37 29.62
C PHE A 6 -1.96 39.95 29.68
N LEU A 7 -1.36 40.16 28.52
CA LEU A 7 -0.02 40.74 28.38
C LEU A 7 -0.13 42.12 27.74
N TYR A 8 0.42 43.14 28.38
CA TYR A 8 0.55 44.47 27.78
C TYR A 8 1.86 44.55 26.99
N ASP A 9 1.77 44.88 25.71
CA ASP A 9 2.92 45.17 24.85
C ASP A 9 3.08 46.69 24.71
N ALA A 10 4.13 47.23 25.33
CA ALA A 10 4.36 48.67 25.38
C ALA A 10 4.79 49.26 24.02
N ALA A 11 5.45 48.47 23.16
CA ALA A 11 5.95 48.92 21.86
C ALA A 11 4.80 49.17 20.87
N HIS A 12 3.83 48.27 20.86
CA HIS A 12 2.65 48.35 20.00
C HIS A 12 1.45 48.99 20.71
N ARG A 13 1.54 49.18 22.04
CA ARG A 13 0.50 49.74 22.91
C ARG A 13 -0.82 48.98 22.80
N VAL A 14 -0.71 47.66 22.97
CA VAL A 14 -1.83 46.71 22.87
C VAL A 14 -1.87 45.77 24.07
N VAL A 15 -3.06 45.29 24.44
CA VAL A 15 -3.19 44.17 25.38
C VAL A 15 -3.54 42.91 24.62
N VAL A 16 -2.77 41.85 24.86
CA VAL A 16 -2.96 40.55 24.25
C VAL A 16 -3.59 39.60 25.26
N CYS A 17 -4.72 39.01 24.89
CA CYS A 17 -5.31 37.93 25.65
C CYS A 17 -4.63 36.61 25.27
N VAL A 18 -3.79 36.08 26.17
CA VAL A 18 -2.98 34.88 25.94
C VAL A 18 -3.86 33.64 25.74
N ALA A 19 -4.97 33.55 26.47
CA ALA A 19 -5.86 32.40 26.42
C ALA A 19 -6.63 32.24 25.10
N CYS A 20 -6.79 33.31 24.31
CA CYS A 20 -7.41 33.24 22.97
C CYS A 20 -6.49 33.73 21.84
N GLY A 21 -5.28 34.18 22.16
CA GLY A 21 -4.30 34.67 21.20
C GLY A 21 -4.74 35.92 20.43
N THR A 22 -5.59 36.76 21.01
CA THR A 22 -6.14 37.95 20.31
C THR A 22 -5.79 39.27 20.99
N CYS A 23 -5.69 40.33 20.20
CA CYS A 23 -5.49 41.69 20.67
C CYS A 23 -6.81 42.33 21.13
N LEU A 24 -6.78 42.96 22.30
CA LEU A 24 -7.87 43.76 22.83
C LEU A 24 -7.62 45.23 22.48
N VAL A 25 -8.55 45.84 21.75
CA VAL A 25 -8.46 47.20 21.22
C VAL A 25 -9.60 48.04 21.80
N PRO A 26 -9.38 49.31 22.19
CA PRO A 26 -10.37 50.16 22.86
C PRO A 26 -11.49 50.68 21.94
N ASP A 27 -11.32 50.60 20.62
CA ASP A 27 -12.23 51.25 19.67
C ASP A 27 -13.58 50.53 19.49
N GLY A 28 -14.54 50.98 20.29
CA GLY A 28 -15.97 50.78 20.12
C GLY A 28 -16.65 50.54 21.46
N GLN A 29 -17.75 51.29 21.72
CA GLN A 29 -18.68 51.24 22.86
C GLN A 29 -18.31 50.24 23.96
N ASP A 30 -18.14 50.72 25.19
CA ASP A 30 -17.71 50.08 26.46
C ASP A 30 -18.11 48.61 26.74
N GLY A 31 -19.00 48.02 25.95
CA GLY A 31 -19.42 46.62 25.97
C GLY A 31 -18.60 45.62 25.15
N ARG A 32 -17.63 45.99 24.30
CA ARG A 32 -16.90 44.99 23.45
C ARG A 32 -15.92 44.10 24.22
N TRP A 33 -15.14 44.67 25.14
CA TRP A 33 -14.28 43.87 26.04
C TRP A 33 -15.14 42.95 26.91
N ALA A 34 -16.23 43.48 27.45
CA ALA A 34 -17.18 42.69 28.22
C ALA A 34 -17.79 41.54 27.40
N THR A 35 -18.12 41.79 26.13
CA THR A 35 -18.66 40.77 25.22
C THR A 35 -17.63 39.69 24.88
N HIS A 36 -16.38 40.07 24.62
CA HIS A 36 -15.28 39.13 24.38
C HIS A 36 -15.03 38.24 25.60
N LEU A 37 -14.92 38.84 26.79
CA LEU A 37 -14.63 38.14 28.05
C LEU A 37 -15.80 37.27 28.55
N ARG A 38 -17.03 37.53 28.13
CA ARG A 38 -18.20 36.68 28.42
C ARG A 38 -18.29 35.44 27.53
N ARG A 39 -17.64 35.43 26.36
CA ARG A 39 -17.63 34.31 25.42
C ARG A 39 -16.56 33.28 25.81
N ALA A 40 -16.66 32.06 25.27
CA ALA A 40 -15.60 31.07 25.40
C ALA A 40 -14.31 31.60 24.73
N PRO A 41 -13.11 31.38 25.30
CA PRO A 41 -12.81 30.48 26.43
C PRO A 41 -12.98 31.09 27.84
N HIS A 42 -13.18 32.41 27.99
CA HIS A 42 -13.06 33.11 29.29
C HIS A 42 -14.31 33.01 30.19
N ARG A 43 -15.53 33.07 29.62
CA ARG A 43 -16.83 32.97 30.34
C ARG A 43 -16.94 33.80 31.63
N LEU A 44 -16.27 34.96 31.69
CA LEU A 44 -16.21 35.81 32.88
C LEU A 44 -17.56 36.49 33.15
N LYS A 45 -18.00 36.48 34.41
CA LYS A 45 -19.24 37.11 34.89
C LYS A 45 -19.03 37.76 36.25
N GLY A 46 -19.97 38.64 36.64
CA GLY A 46 -20.00 39.25 37.97
C GLY A 46 -18.75 40.11 38.27
N GLU A 47 -18.30 40.07 39.53
CA GLU A 47 -17.23 40.92 40.04
C GLU A 47 -15.87 40.68 39.36
N ARG A 48 -15.59 39.44 38.95
CA ARG A 48 -14.37 39.09 38.22
C ARG A 48 -14.28 39.77 36.87
N LEU A 49 -15.41 39.90 36.16
CA LEU A 49 -15.47 40.66 34.91
C LEU A 49 -15.22 42.15 35.15
N ARG A 50 -15.83 42.72 36.20
CA ARG A 50 -15.68 44.15 36.55
C ARG A 50 -14.22 44.52 36.86
N ARG A 51 -13.54 43.76 37.73
CA ARG A 51 -12.13 43.99 38.05
C ARG A 51 -11.19 43.82 36.86
N THR A 52 -11.50 42.89 35.96
CA THR A 52 -10.70 42.67 34.73
C THR A 52 -10.84 43.85 33.78
N LEU A 53 -12.06 44.38 33.60
CA LEU A 53 -12.29 45.58 32.77
C LEU A 53 -11.60 46.81 33.34
N GLU A 54 -11.67 47.01 34.66
CA GLU A 54 -10.97 48.11 35.35
C GLU A 54 -9.45 48.03 35.15
N GLY A 55 -8.87 46.83 35.23
CA GLY A 55 -7.46 46.60 34.93
C GLY A 55 -7.08 46.92 33.48
N LEU A 56 -7.90 46.52 32.50
CA LEU A 56 -7.67 46.83 31.08
C LEU A 56 -7.73 48.34 30.80
N SER A 57 -8.60 49.07 31.49
CA SER A 57 -8.73 50.52 31.37
C SER A 57 -7.54 51.32 31.93
N THR A 58 -6.64 50.69 32.69
CA THR A 58 -5.41 51.35 33.18
C THR A 58 -4.30 51.47 32.13
N HIS A 59 -4.39 50.74 31.02
CA HIS A 59 -3.38 50.75 29.97
C HIS A 59 -3.72 51.75 28.85
N GLU A 60 -2.71 52.46 28.35
CA GLU A 60 -2.87 53.44 27.28
C GLU A 60 -2.84 52.74 25.90
N LEU A 61 -4.00 52.26 25.43
CA LEU A 61 -4.09 51.43 24.22
C LEU A 61 -4.33 52.24 22.94
N ARG A 62 -3.72 51.81 21.84
CA ARG A 62 -3.98 52.37 20.50
C ARG A 62 -5.32 51.91 19.95
N GLY A 63 -6.01 52.82 19.26
CA GLY A 63 -7.24 52.52 18.55
C GLY A 63 -7.02 51.65 17.29
N ARG A 64 -8.10 51.09 16.75
CA ARG A 64 -8.12 50.26 15.55
C ARG A 64 -7.55 51.00 14.35
N ASP A 65 -7.95 52.26 14.15
CA ASP A 65 -7.56 53.02 12.96
C ASP A 65 -6.10 53.49 13.08
N GLU A 66 -5.63 53.70 14.30
CA GLU A 66 -4.22 53.99 14.58
C GLU A 66 -3.33 52.75 14.37
N LEU A 67 -3.76 51.58 14.84
CA LEU A 67 -3.05 50.30 14.63
C LEU A 67 -2.97 49.90 13.14
N LYS A 68 -3.96 50.26 12.32
CA LYS A 68 -3.90 50.06 10.87
C LYS A 68 -2.91 51.00 10.19
N ARG A 69 -2.84 52.27 10.61
CA ARG A 69 -1.90 53.25 10.04
C ARG A 69 -0.45 52.96 10.43
N LEU A 70 -0.23 52.57 11.68
CA LEU A 70 1.09 52.29 12.26
C LEU A 70 1.45 50.79 12.24
N ARG A 71 0.76 50.00 11.40
CA ARG A 71 1.05 48.58 11.25
C ARG A 71 2.53 48.40 10.85
N PRO A 72 3.25 47.45 11.46
CA PRO A 72 4.62 47.14 11.06
C PRO A 72 4.71 46.87 9.55
N ASP A 73 5.80 47.35 8.93
CA ASP A 73 6.06 47.12 7.52
C ASP A 73 6.30 45.63 7.28
N ARG A 74 5.58 45.04 6.33
CA ARG A 74 5.69 43.61 5.99
C ARG A 74 7.05 43.25 5.42
N ARG A 75 7.84 44.22 4.95
CA ARG A 75 9.23 44.01 4.51
C ARG A 75 10.28 44.33 5.56
N ARG A 76 9.88 44.90 6.70
CA ARG A 76 10.74 45.10 7.87
C ARG A 76 10.14 44.32 9.04
N PRO A 77 10.46 43.02 9.12
CA PRO A 77 9.93 42.15 10.16
C PRO A 77 10.11 42.77 11.56
N CYS A 78 9.05 42.77 12.37
CA CYS A 78 9.15 43.21 13.76
C CYS A 78 9.33 42.01 14.71
N GLU A 79 9.72 42.27 15.95
CA GLU A 79 9.79 41.21 16.96
C GLU A 79 8.40 40.64 17.24
N ARG A 80 8.35 39.33 17.48
CA ARG A 80 7.11 38.62 17.82
C ARG A 80 6.44 39.21 19.06
N ILE A 81 5.20 39.66 18.91
CA ILE A 81 4.37 40.11 20.04
C ILE A 81 4.00 38.89 20.89
N LYS A 82 4.43 38.89 22.15
CA LYS A 82 4.25 37.76 23.07
C LYS A 82 2.76 37.48 23.33
N GLY A 83 2.38 36.20 23.25
CA GLY A 83 1.01 35.74 23.49
C GLY A 83 0.02 35.93 22.33
N LEU A 84 0.40 36.63 21.25
CA LEU A 84 -0.47 36.87 20.09
C LEU A 84 -0.35 35.70 19.08
N ALA A 85 -1.47 35.29 18.49
CA ALA A 85 -1.51 34.18 17.55
C ALA A 85 -0.61 34.43 16.33
N SER A 86 0.20 33.43 15.99
CA SER A 86 1.12 33.46 14.84
C SER A 86 0.60 32.51 13.76
N TYR A 87 0.77 32.90 12.50
CA TYR A 87 0.25 32.20 11.34
C TYR A 87 1.37 32.00 10.33
N GLY A 88 1.49 30.79 9.77
CA GLY A 88 2.32 30.58 8.58
C GLY A 88 1.72 31.32 7.38
N GLY A 89 2.54 32.01 6.62
CA GLY A 89 2.08 32.75 5.45
C GLY A 89 3.17 33.00 4.41
N TYR A 90 2.79 33.71 3.37
CA TYR A 90 3.61 33.96 2.19
C TYR A 90 3.64 35.45 1.88
N LEU A 91 4.85 35.97 1.64
CA LEU A 91 5.11 37.34 1.21
C LEU A 91 5.46 37.33 -0.29
N CYS A 92 4.89 38.25 -1.06
CA CYS A 92 5.20 38.37 -2.49
C CYS A 92 6.67 38.76 -2.70
N ALA A 93 7.39 38.01 -3.53
CA ALA A 93 8.80 38.24 -3.85
C ALA A 93 9.02 38.94 -5.21
N CYS A 94 7.95 39.19 -5.98
CA CYS A 94 8.03 39.71 -7.35
C CYS A 94 8.59 41.14 -7.48
N ASP A 95 8.32 42.02 -6.51
CA ASP A 95 8.83 43.40 -6.47
C ASP A 95 9.14 43.80 -5.02
N PRO A 96 10.43 43.72 -4.62
CA PRO A 96 10.88 44.03 -3.28
C PRO A 96 10.64 45.47 -2.81
N GLU A 97 10.48 46.42 -3.73
CA GLU A 97 10.38 47.84 -3.39
C GLU A 97 8.94 48.33 -3.38
N LYS A 98 8.06 47.76 -4.23
CA LYS A 98 6.69 48.28 -4.42
C LYS A 98 5.59 47.34 -3.94
N CYS A 99 5.86 46.04 -3.78
CA CYS A 99 4.83 45.09 -3.40
C CYS A 99 4.99 44.63 -1.95
N THR A 100 3.99 44.86 -1.10
CA THR A 100 3.98 44.41 0.31
C THR A 100 2.86 43.41 0.56
N PHE A 101 2.42 42.68 -0.46
CA PHE A 101 1.32 41.73 -0.32
C PHE A 101 1.75 40.48 0.45
N ALA A 102 1.00 40.15 1.50
CA ALA A 102 1.19 38.96 2.32
C ALA A 102 -0.16 38.26 2.54
N THR A 103 -0.15 36.92 2.53
CA THR A 103 -1.38 36.12 2.70
C THR A 103 -1.07 34.80 3.38
N THR A 104 -2.03 34.28 4.14
CA THR A 104 -2.02 32.91 4.67
C THR A 104 -2.78 31.94 3.77
N ARG A 105 -3.43 32.43 2.70
CA ARG A 105 -4.29 31.64 1.81
C ARG A 105 -3.66 31.47 0.44
N LEU A 106 -3.53 30.21 0.03
CA LEU A 106 -3.01 29.81 -1.29
C LEU A 106 -3.85 30.35 -2.45
N SER A 107 -5.18 30.40 -2.32
CA SER A 107 -6.07 30.92 -3.38
C SER A 107 -5.76 32.38 -3.73
N LEU A 108 -5.49 33.21 -2.71
CA LEU A 108 -5.14 34.61 -2.89
C LEU A 108 -3.74 34.79 -3.48
N MET A 109 -2.87 33.78 -3.41
CA MET A 109 -1.57 33.83 -4.09
C MET A 109 -1.77 33.74 -5.59
N HIS A 110 -2.55 32.76 -6.05
CA HIS A 110 -2.88 32.59 -7.46
C HIS A 110 -3.54 33.84 -8.05
N ASP A 111 -4.57 34.35 -7.37
CA ASP A 111 -5.36 35.50 -7.85
C ASP A 111 -4.57 36.82 -7.87
N TYR A 112 -3.48 36.89 -7.11
CA TYR A 112 -2.64 38.09 -7.01
C TYR A 112 -1.50 38.12 -8.04
N MET A 113 -1.05 36.98 -8.55
CA MET A 113 0.05 36.90 -9.55
C MET A 113 -0.19 37.68 -10.84
N PRO A 114 -1.41 37.77 -11.40
CA PRO A 114 -1.67 38.58 -12.59
C PRO A 114 -1.29 40.06 -12.45
N ARG A 115 -1.29 40.63 -11.22
CA ARG A 115 -0.85 42.01 -10.98
C ARG A 115 0.63 42.25 -11.23
N HIS A 116 1.43 41.18 -11.25
CA HIS A 116 2.85 41.21 -11.60
C HIS A 116 3.12 40.69 -13.03
N GLY A 117 2.08 40.38 -13.81
CA GLY A 117 2.24 39.73 -15.11
C GLY A 117 2.86 38.32 -15.02
N ARG A 118 2.77 37.68 -13.85
CA ARG A 118 3.34 36.34 -13.58
C ARG A 118 2.21 35.32 -13.45
N THR A 119 2.54 34.05 -13.64
CA THR A 119 1.64 32.91 -13.40
C THR A 119 2.37 31.86 -12.56
N ALA A 120 1.63 30.95 -11.93
CA ALA A 120 2.21 29.91 -11.06
C ALA A 120 3.26 29.03 -11.75
N SER A 121 3.17 28.86 -13.08
CA SER A 121 4.13 28.11 -13.90
C SER A 121 5.50 28.79 -14.02
N HIS A 122 5.61 30.07 -13.67
CA HIS A 122 6.88 30.82 -13.70
C HIS A 122 7.66 30.74 -12.38
N TYR A 123 7.22 29.93 -11.42
CA TYR A 123 7.98 29.64 -10.22
C TYR A 123 9.14 28.67 -10.53
N THR A 124 10.36 29.06 -10.16
CA THR A 124 11.53 28.18 -10.14
C THR A 124 12.24 28.29 -8.79
N ARG A 125 13.08 27.30 -8.43
CA ARG A 125 13.87 27.34 -7.20
C ARG A 125 14.80 28.56 -7.15
N ASP A 126 15.29 29.01 -8.30
CA ASP A 126 16.21 30.15 -8.41
C ASP A 126 15.50 31.51 -8.53
N ALA A 127 14.19 31.52 -8.83
CA ALA A 127 13.37 32.73 -8.92
C ALA A 127 12.02 32.52 -8.21
N PRO A 128 12.00 32.50 -6.87
CA PRO A 128 10.78 32.30 -6.11
C PRO A 128 9.84 33.50 -6.27
N LEU A 129 8.57 33.24 -6.59
CA LEU A 129 7.52 34.26 -6.66
C LEU A 129 6.99 34.65 -5.26
N TRP A 130 7.24 33.79 -4.26
CA TRP A 130 6.77 33.93 -2.88
C TRP A 130 7.84 33.49 -1.89
N THR A 131 7.95 34.20 -0.78
CA THR A 131 8.81 33.86 0.35
C THR A 131 7.95 33.43 1.54
N SER A 132 8.24 32.28 2.14
CA SER A 132 7.60 31.83 3.37
C SER A 132 7.98 32.75 4.53
N CYS A 133 7.00 33.12 5.36
CA CYS A 133 7.21 33.98 6.52
C CYS A 133 6.22 33.68 7.64
N THR A 134 6.53 34.14 8.85
CA THR A 134 5.63 34.07 9.99
C THR A 134 4.87 35.40 10.12
N LEU A 135 3.55 35.33 10.22
CA LEU A 135 2.66 36.50 10.25
C LEU A 135 1.94 36.61 11.59
N GLN A 136 1.76 37.83 12.07
CA GLN A 136 0.82 38.18 13.15
C GLN A 136 -0.19 39.21 12.65
N THR A 137 -1.33 39.35 13.34
CA THR A 137 -2.36 40.35 13.04
C THR A 137 -2.98 40.83 14.34
N TYR A 138 -3.30 42.13 14.41
CA TYR A 138 -4.05 42.67 15.54
C TYR A 138 -5.53 42.25 15.50
N PHE A 139 -6.09 41.95 14.32
CA PHE A 139 -7.51 41.69 14.14
C PHE A 139 -7.76 40.31 13.55
N THR A 140 -8.73 39.60 14.13
CA THR A 140 -9.16 38.25 13.68
C THR A 140 -10.48 38.26 12.90
N ALA A 141 -11.20 39.38 12.88
CA ALA A 141 -12.42 39.53 12.10
C ALA A 141 -12.10 39.60 10.61
N ARG A 142 -12.77 38.77 9.79
CA ARG A 142 -12.45 38.53 8.35
C ARG A 142 -12.23 39.78 7.48
N GLN A 143 -12.94 40.88 7.76
CA GLN A 143 -12.87 42.14 7.01
C GLN A 143 -11.78 43.11 7.53
N LEU A 144 -11.15 42.79 8.66
CA LEU A 144 -10.21 43.64 9.38
C LEU A 144 -8.83 43.01 9.53
N VAL A 145 -8.66 41.74 9.14
CA VAL A 145 -7.39 41.03 9.19
C VAL A 145 -6.35 41.78 8.39
N ASP A 146 -5.26 42.16 9.05
CA ASP A 146 -4.18 42.88 8.42
C ASP A 146 -2.84 42.38 8.96
N TYR A 147 -2.24 41.45 8.21
CA TYR A 147 -1.04 40.75 8.63
C TYR A 147 0.21 41.64 8.55
N PHE A 148 1.16 41.38 9.43
CA PHE A 148 2.53 41.90 9.38
C PHE A 148 3.52 40.76 9.66
N VAL A 149 4.74 40.88 9.15
CA VAL A 149 5.78 39.85 9.23
C VAL A 149 6.53 39.99 10.55
N ILE A 150 6.83 38.86 11.19
CA ILE A 150 7.57 38.81 12.45
C ILE A 150 8.83 37.95 12.36
N VAL A 151 9.81 38.26 13.22
CA VAL A 151 10.97 37.40 13.50
C VAL A 151 10.87 36.92 14.94
N GLU A 152 11.28 35.68 15.18
CA GLU A 152 11.46 35.19 16.54
C GLU A 152 12.77 35.77 17.08
N ALA A 153 12.73 36.44 18.23
CA ALA A 153 13.93 36.94 18.87
C ALA A 153 14.84 35.74 19.18
N GLU A 154 16.01 35.69 18.54
CA GLU A 154 17.01 34.67 18.80
C GLU A 154 17.34 34.70 20.30
N SER A 155 16.97 33.64 21.01
CA SER A 155 17.52 33.39 22.33
C SER A 155 19.03 33.25 22.13
N GLU A 156 19.86 33.93 22.94
CA GLU A 156 21.33 33.83 22.86
C GLU A 156 21.87 32.39 22.95
N GLU A 157 21.02 31.41 23.28
CA GLU A 157 21.33 29.98 23.23
C GLU A 157 21.51 29.43 21.79
N VAL A 158 20.98 30.08 20.75
CA VAL A 158 21.06 29.58 19.36
C VAL A 158 22.35 30.03 18.65
N ARG A 159 23.01 31.11 19.09
CA ARG A 159 24.27 31.59 18.49
C ARG A 159 25.51 30.76 18.81
N ARG A 160 25.42 29.77 19.72
CA ARG A 160 26.49 28.78 19.94
C ARG A 160 26.32 27.48 19.15
N GLY A 161 25.32 27.39 18.27
CA GLY A 161 24.97 26.14 17.58
C GLY A 161 25.54 25.95 16.17
N LEU A 162 26.25 26.93 15.60
CA LEU A 162 26.73 26.87 14.22
C LEU A 162 28.21 27.23 14.13
N ASP A 163 29.03 26.38 14.73
CA ASP A 163 30.42 26.20 14.34
C ASP A 163 30.60 24.69 14.08
N PRO A 164 30.91 24.22 12.86
CA PRO A 164 30.97 22.79 12.53
C PRO A 164 32.07 22.00 13.27
N THR A 165 32.80 22.63 14.18
CA THR A 165 33.94 22.05 14.89
C THR A 165 33.79 21.99 16.41
N GLN A 166 32.62 22.28 16.99
CA GLN A 166 32.41 22.14 18.44
C GLN A 166 31.58 20.91 18.81
N SER A 167 32.28 19.80 19.03
CA SER A 167 31.79 18.64 19.77
C SER A 167 31.64 18.97 21.26
N VAL A 168 30.44 19.25 21.77
CA VAL A 168 30.16 19.25 23.22
C VAL A 168 28.70 18.85 23.46
N GLY A 169 28.35 17.84 24.26
CA GLY A 169 29.12 17.11 25.26
C GLY A 169 29.05 15.60 25.08
N SER A 170 30.19 15.01 24.73
CA SER A 170 30.50 13.64 25.13
C SER A 170 31.14 13.73 26.51
N SER A 171 30.40 13.41 27.57
CA SER A 171 31.01 13.20 28.88
C SER A 171 31.63 11.80 28.88
N GLY A 172 32.84 11.67 28.33
CA GLY A 172 33.65 10.47 28.43
C GLY A 172 34.66 10.29 27.30
N PRO A 173 35.59 9.33 27.43
CA PRO A 173 36.60 9.03 26.41
C PRO A 173 35.94 8.63 25.07
N PRO A 174 36.61 8.83 23.92
CA PRO A 174 36.12 8.32 22.63
C PRO A 174 36.03 6.78 22.63
N PRO A 175 35.21 6.17 21.76
CA PRO A 175 35.12 4.72 21.67
C PRO A 175 36.49 4.12 21.30
N SER A 176 36.86 3.06 22.01
CA SER A 176 38.06 2.26 21.77
C SER A 176 37.97 1.52 20.43
N SER A 177 39.11 1.08 19.88
CA SER A 177 39.14 0.35 18.60
C SER A 177 38.24 -0.91 18.60
N PRO A 178 38.19 -1.73 19.67
CA PRO A 178 37.26 -2.86 19.75
C PRO A 178 35.78 -2.44 19.79
N GLU A 179 35.44 -1.33 20.44
CA GLU A 179 34.06 -0.81 20.46
C GLU A 179 33.65 -0.30 19.06
N ARG A 180 34.54 0.40 18.35
CA ARG A 180 34.28 0.88 16.98
C ARG A 180 33.99 -0.26 16.02
N HIS A 181 34.76 -1.34 16.12
CA HIS A 181 34.56 -2.53 15.29
C HIS A 181 33.17 -3.14 15.48
N VAL A 182 32.69 -3.24 16.73
CA VAL A 182 31.32 -3.72 17.02
C VAL A 182 30.26 -2.80 16.41
N PHE A 183 30.45 -1.47 16.44
CA PHE A 183 29.51 -0.54 15.81
C PHE A 183 29.54 -0.58 14.27
N GLU A 184 30.69 -0.89 13.65
CA GLU A 184 30.79 -1.13 12.21
C GLU A 184 30.08 -2.42 11.80
N GLU A 185 30.31 -3.53 12.52
CA GLU A 185 29.59 -4.80 12.30
C GLU A 185 28.07 -4.60 12.42
N LEU A 186 27.60 -3.88 13.45
CA LEU A 186 26.16 -3.61 13.63
C LEU A 186 25.56 -2.80 12.47
N ARG A 187 26.30 -1.88 11.84
CA ARG A 187 25.82 -1.14 10.67
C ARG A 187 25.68 -2.03 9.44
N GLU A 188 26.61 -2.95 9.24
CA GLU A 188 26.52 -3.94 8.15
C GLU A 188 25.40 -4.94 8.39
N ASP A 189 25.20 -5.40 9.63
CA ASP A 189 24.07 -6.24 10.02
C ASP A 189 22.72 -5.55 9.75
N MET A 190 22.62 -4.24 10.01
CA MET A 190 21.41 -3.46 9.68
C MET A 190 21.12 -3.43 8.17
N LYS A 191 22.16 -3.31 7.33
CA LYS A 191 22.01 -3.37 5.86
C LYS A 191 21.61 -4.78 5.41
N GLN A 192 22.25 -5.81 5.96
CA GLN A 192 21.96 -7.20 5.64
C GLN A 192 20.53 -7.59 6.07
N ALA A 193 20.08 -7.17 7.24
CA ALA A 193 18.71 -7.39 7.71
C ALA A 193 17.66 -6.78 6.76
N GLY A 194 17.96 -5.65 6.12
CA GLY A 194 17.12 -5.07 5.07
C GLY A 194 17.00 -5.96 3.83
N ARG A 195 18.11 -6.54 3.36
CA ARG A 195 18.13 -7.50 2.24
C ARG A 195 17.43 -8.81 2.61
N ASP A 196 17.63 -9.31 3.81
CA ASP A 196 17.00 -10.53 4.32
C ASP A 196 15.49 -10.38 4.45
N LEU A 197 15.00 -9.19 4.82
CA LEU A 197 13.57 -8.86 4.83
C LEU A 197 12.97 -8.90 3.41
N ASP A 198 13.66 -8.33 2.42
CA ASP A 198 13.23 -8.36 1.02
C ASP A 198 13.25 -9.79 0.46
N ALA A 199 14.25 -10.61 0.80
CA ALA A 199 14.33 -12.02 0.43
C ALA A 199 13.23 -12.88 1.08
N LYS A 200 12.95 -12.67 2.38
CA LYS A 200 11.83 -13.32 3.08
C LYS A 200 10.48 -12.92 2.50
N ALA A 201 10.32 -11.68 2.05
CA ALA A 201 9.08 -11.21 1.43
C ALA A 201 8.78 -11.85 0.06
N ALA A 202 9.80 -12.37 -0.63
CA ALA A 202 9.65 -13.03 -1.92
C ALA A 202 9.12 -14.48 -1.80
N VAL A 203 9.15 -15.06 -0.60
CA VAL A 203 8.73 -16.44 -0.31
C VAL A 203 7.35 -16.43 0.34
N VAL A 204 6.47 -17.33 -0.11
CA VAL A 204 5.16 -17.51 0.53
C VAL A 204 5.34 -18.20 1.88
N GLU A 205 5.17 -17.45 2.97
CA GLU A 205 5.14 -18.00 4.33
C GLU A 205 3.80 -18.72 4.61
N ASP A 206 3.86 -19.74 5.47
CA ASP A 206 2.64 -20.31 6.05
C ASP A 206 1.99 -19.28 6.96
N LEU A 207 0.67 -19.23 6.96
CA LEU A 207 -0.06 -18.47 7.96
C LEU A 207 0.07 -19.21 9.30
N GLY A 208 1.18 -18.97 10.01
CA GLY A 208 1.48 -19.57 11.31
C GLY A 208 0.32 -19.45 12.31
N GLN A 209 0.39 -20.24 13.38
CA GLN A 209 -0.71 -20.44 14.33
C GLN A 209 -1.18 -19.16 15.08
N GLY A 210 -0.42 -18.05 15.04
CA GLY A 210 -0.72 -16.83 15.79
C GLY A 210 -0.93 -15.58 14.93
N ARG A 211 -2.19 -15.24 14.65
CA ARG A 211 -2.80 -13.91 14.90
C ARG A 211 -4.22 -13.83 14.32
N ALA A 212 -5.07 -13.08 15.02
CA ALA A 212 -6.53 -13.08 14.94
C ALA A 212 -7.15 -12.43 13.67
N GLU A 213 -6.40 -12.29 12.58
CA GLU A 213 -6.84 -11.71 11.30
C GLU A 213 -6.47 -12.62 10.13
N ARG A 214 -6.91 -13.88 10.19
CA ARG A 214 -6.89 -14.72 9.01
C ARG A 214 -7.90 -14.16 8.01
N GLU A 215 -7.47 -13.79 6.80
CA GLU A 215 -8.40 -13.54 5.71
C GLU A 215 -9.20 -14.83 5.48
N ARG A 216 -10.48 -14.81 5.86
CA ARG A 216 -11.27 -16.06 6.00
C ARG A 216 -11.33 -16.86 4.71
N TRP A 217 -11.21 -16.20 3.57
CA TRP A 217 -11.18 -16.85 2.27
C TRP A 217 -9.87 -17.58 1.99
N LEU A 218 -8.72 -17.04 2.40
CA LEU A 218 -7.43 -17.76 2.27
C LEU A 218 -7.38 -19.01 3.15
N VAL A 219 -7.99 -18.96 4.34
CA VAL A 219 -8.15 -20.14 5.20
C VAL A 219 -9.08 -21.16 4.56
N TYR A 220 -10.21 -20.68 4.02
CA TYR A 220 -11.23 -21.54 3.42
C TYR A 220 -10.73 -22.24 2.14
N THR A 221 -9.93 -21.56 1.32
CA THR A 221 -9.38 -22.15 0.08
C THR A 221 -8.13 -22.99 0.32
N GLY A 222 -7.35 -22.70 1.37
CA GLY A 222 -6.09 -23.38 1.67
C GLY A 222 -4.92 -22.98 0.76
N PHE A 223 -5.04 -21.89 -0.01
CA PHE A 223 -3.98 -21.44 -0.93
C PHE A 223 -2.64 -21.18 -0.26
N PRO A 224 -2.55 -20.51 0.91
CA PRO A 224 -1.26 -20.27 1.56
C PRO A 224 -0.51 -21.55 1.90
N THR A 225 -1.22 -22.57 2.37
CA THR A 225 -0.64 -23.86 2.73
C THR A 225 -0.11 -24.60 1.49
N HIS A 226 -0.85 -24.54 0.38
CA HIS A 226 -0.46 -25.20 -0.87
C HIS A 226 0.74 -24.53 -1.58
N LEU A 227 0.88 -23.21 -1.43
CA LEU A 227 1.96 -22.43 -2.05
C LEU A 227 3.17 -22.21 -1.13
N ARG A 228 3.11 -22.74 0.09
CA ARG A 228 4.11 -22.49 1.14
C ARG A 228 5.52 -22.84 0.65
N GLY A 229 6.45 -21.91 0.83
CA GLY A 229 7.85 -22.06 0.45
C GLY A 229 8.18 -21.76 -1.01
N LEU A 230 7.18 -21.49 -1.86
CA LEU A 230 7.43 -21.05 -3.24
C LEU A 230 7.73 -19.55 -3.28
N THR A 231 8.61 -19.16 -4.20
CA THR A 231 8.86 -17.75 -4.50
C THR A 231 7.82 -17.19 -5.47
N ASP A 232 7.58 -15.88 -5.43
CA ASP A 232 6.69 -15.24 -6.42
C ASP A 232 7.22 -15.33 -7.86
N ALA A 233 8.53 -15.43 -8.03
CA ALA A 233 9.15 -15.66 -9.34
C ALA A 233 8.81 -17.05 -9.89
N GLU A 234 8.91 -18.08 -9.06
CA GLU A 234 8.51 -19.45 -9.39
C GLU A 234 7.02 -19.55 -9.69
N ILE A 235 6.16 -18.98 -8.83
CA ILE A 235 4.71 -18.98 -9.04
C ILE A 235 4.38 -18.34 -10.39
N ARG A 236 4.91 -17.15 -10.69
CA ARG A 236 4.62 -16.46 -11.96
C ARG A 236 5.18 -17.18 -13.18
N SER A 237 6.41 -17.69 -13.11
CA SER A 237 7.02 -18.40 -14.23
C SER A 237 6.30 -19.70 -14.54
N SER A 238 5.66 -20.35 -13.55
CA SER A 238 4.95 -21.62 -13.76
C SER A 238 3.82 -21.53 -14.79
N PHE A 239 3.17 -20.38 -14.96
CA PHE A 239 2.04 -20.21 -15.88
C PHE A 239 2.23 -19.07 -16.90
N ARG A 240 3.42 -18.44 -16.95
CA ARG A 240 3.70 -17.32 -17.86
C ARG A 240 3.68 -17.78 -19.33
N LEU A 241 2.94 -17.09 -20.20
CA LEU A 241 2.97 -17.44 -21.63
C LEU A 241 4.34 -17.13 -22.27
N PRO A 242 4.82 -17.97 -23.21
CA PRO A 242 6.04 -17.70 -24.00
C PRO A 242 5.93 -16.37 -24.77
N LYS A 243 7.07 -15.72 -25.03
CA LYS A 243 7.12 -14.53 -25.91
C LYS A 243 6.90 -14.98 -27.37
N ALA A 244 6.21 -14.17 -28.17
CA ALA A 244 6.03 -14.47 -29.61
C ALA A 244 7.30 -14.12 -30.40
N THR A 245 7.85 -15.07 -31.14
CA THR A 245 8.99 -14.86 -32.05
C THR A 245 8.50 -14.07 -33.27
N SER A 246 8.93 -12.82 -33.42
CA SER A 246 8.57 -11.97 -34.56
C SER A 246 9.43 -12.32 -35.78
N VAL A 247 9.13 -13.42 -36.48
CA VAL A 247 9.87 -13.82 -37.70
C VAL A 247 9.48 -13.02 -38.96
N LEU A 248 8.47 -12.12 -38.89
CA LEU A 248 7.91 -11.43 -40.06
C LEU A 248 8.25 -9.94 -40.19
N LEU A 249 9.49 -9.52 -39.92
CA LEU A 249 9.95 -8.16 -40.26
C LEU A 249 11.41 -8.16 -40.78
N GLN A 250 11.65 -8.89 -41.87
CA GLN A 250 12.61 -8.42 -42.87
C GLN A 250 11.80 -8.12 -44.13
N GLN A 251 11.94 -6.90 -44.66
CA GLN A 251 11.22 -6.30 -45.80
C GLN A 251 9.89 -5.64 -45.37
N THR A 252 9.84 -4.35 -45.00
CA THR A 252 9.67 -3.20 -45.94
C THR A 252 9.54 -1.85 -45.16
N PRO A 253 9.56 -0.66 -45.81
CA PRO A 253 10.16 0.55 -45.25
C PRO A 253 9.25 1.45 -44.38
N LYS A 254 9.93 2.29 -43.58
CA LYS A 254 9.45 3.42 -42.75
C LYS A 254 8.10 4.04 -43.17
N LYS A 255 7.08 3.97 -42.28
CA LYS A 255 6.28 5.16 -41.89
C LYS A 255 5.37 4.96 -40.65
N LYS A 256 5.66 5.80 -39.65
CA LYS A 256 4.81 6.50 -38.66
C LYS A 256 3.54 5.85 -38.09
N GLY A 257 3.59 5.66 -36.76
CA GLY A 257 2.56 6.19 -35.85
C GLY A 257 1.69 5.16 -35.14
N GLY A 258 2.07 4.76 -33.92
CA GLY A 258 1.22 3.97 -33.02
C GLY A 258 2.02 3.42 -31.85
N VAL A 259 2.05 4.15 -30.74
CA VAL A 259 2.81 3.79 -29.54
C VAL A 259 2.14 2.62 -28.82
N THR A 260 2.73 1.43 -28.93
CA THR A 260 2.56 0.36 -27.95
C THR A 260 3.88 0.20 -27.19
N ARG A 261 3.80 0.30 -25.87
CA ARG A 261 4.95 0.24 -24.95
C ARG A 261 5.53 -1.18 -24.95
N ARG A 262 6.71 -1.34 -25.56
CA ARG A 262 7.61 -2.49 -25.39
C ARG A 262 8.30 -2.35 -24.03
N ASP A 263 8.10 -3.34 -23.16
CA ASP A 263 8.97 -3.56 -21.99
C ASP A 263 10.25 -4.23 -22.50
N ASN A 264 11.33 -3.45 -22.59
CA ASN A 264 12.67 -3.98 -22.82
C ASN A 264 13.21 -4.54 -21.51
N ASN A 265 13.37 -5.85 -21.44
CA ASN A 265 14.31 -6.50 -20.53
C ASN A 265 15.21 -7.34 -21.41
N GLU A 266 16.38 -6.78 -21.71
CA GLU A 266 17.51 -7.45 -22.35
C GLU A 266 18.11 -8.41 -21.31
N ASN A 267 18.08 -9.68 -21.66
CA ASN A 267 19.02 -10.75 -21.30
C ASN A 267 18.73 -11.81 -22.37
N ASP A 268 19.40 -11.61 -23.50
CA ASP A 268 19.45 -12.54 -24.61
C ASP A 268 20.40 -13.67 -24.21
N ASP A 269 19.83 -14.83 -23.94
CA ASP A 269 20.44 -16.13 -24.18
C ASP A 269 19.36 -16.92 -24.94
N ASP A 270 19.33 -16.72 -26.26
CA ASP A 270 18.50 -17.46 -27.20
C ASP A 270 19.07 -18.88 -27.36
N ASP A 271 18.80 -19.73 -26.39
CA ASP A 271 18.62 -21.16 -26.62
C ASP A 271 17.11 -21.41 -26.63
N ASP A 272 16.48 -21.31 -27.81
CA ASP A 272 15.09 -21.70 -28.01
C ASP A 272 15.01 -23.23 -27.81
N ASP A 273 14.82 -23.68 -26.56
CA ASP A 273 14.53 -25.08 -26.23
C ASP A 273 13.34 -25.56 -27.11
N ASP A 274 13.50 -26.69 -27.82
CA ASP A 274 12.47 -27.29 -28.68
C ASP A 274 11.11 -27.44 -27.95
N ASP A 275 11.14 -27.68 -26.64
CA ASP A 275 9.96 -27.78 -25.77
C ASP A 275 9.16 -26.47 -25.66
N GLU A 276 9.81 -25.31 -25.64
CA GLU A 276 9.13 -24.01 -25.57
C GLU A 276 8.56 -23.62 -26.95
N SER A 277 9.16 -24.12 -28.04
CA SER A 277 8.62 -24.02 -29.40
C SER A 277 7.31 -24.81 -29.56
N ASP A 278 7.27 -26.07 -29.10
CA ASP A 278 6.05 -26.88 -29.09
C ASP A 278 4.95 -26.22 -28.26
N LEU A 279 5.27 -25.73 -27.06
CA LEU A 279 4.31 -25.02 -26.23
C LEU A 279 3.70 -23.81 -26.96
N ARG A 280 4.50 -23.04 -27.72
CA ARG A 280 3.97 -21.92 -28.53
C ARG A 280 2.97 -22.39 -29.58
N ARG A 281 3.25 -23.50 -30.28
CA ARG A 281 2.34 -24.09 -31.28
C ARG A 281 1.02 -24.54 -30.65
N ILE A 282 1.08 -25.25 -29.52
CA ILE A 282 -0.12 -25.70 -28.78
C ILE A 282 -0.97 -24.52 -28.33
N LEU A 283 -0.34 -23.47 -27.79
CA LEU A 283 -1.05 -22.28 -27.32
C LEU A 283 -1.70 -21.48 -28.46
N ALA A 284 -1.07 -21.44 -29.63
CA ALA A 284 -1.64 -20.81 -30.83
C ALA A 284 -2.86 -21.59 -31.35
N ALA A 285 -2.74 -22.92 -31.46
CA ALA A 285 -3.86 -23.79 -31.86
C ALA A 285 -5.02 -23.69 -30.84
N THR A 286 -4.71 -23.64 -29.54
CA THR A 286 -5.70 -23.43 -28.48
C THR A 286 -6.46 -22.11 -28.64
N ASP A 287 -5.78 -21.01 -28.99
CA ASP A 287 -6.44 -19.71 -29.20
C ASP A 287 -7.43 -19.77 -30.38
N ARG A 288 -7.01 -20.38 -31.50
CA ARG A 288 -7.86 -20.59 -32.68
C ARG A 288 -9.09 -21.43 -32.35
N TRP A 289 -8.89 -22.56 -31.66
CA TRP A 289 -9.96 -23.45 -31.26
C TRP A 289 -10.96 -22.77 -30.30
N LEU A 290 -10.49 -22.03 -29.29
CA LEU A 290 -11.38 -21.30 -28.38
C LEU A 290 -12.23 -20.22 -29.08
N ARG A 291 -11.70 -19.61 -30.15
CA ARG A 291 -12.47 -18.68 -30.99
C ARG A 291 -13.54 -19.40 -31.81
N LYS A 292 -13.21 -20.53 -32.46
CA LYS A 292 -14.19 -21.40 -33.12
C LYS A 292 -15.28 -21.88 -32.15
N ALA A 293 -14.89 -22.24 -30.92
CA ALA A 293 -15.84 -22.61 -29.87
C ALA A 293 -16.81 -21.47 -29.54
N TYR A 294 -16.31 -20.22 -29.51
CA TYR A 294 -17.14 -19.04 -29.27
C TYR A 294 -18.15 -18.76 -30.38
N ASP A 295 -17.81 -19.09 -31.62
CA ASP A 295 -18.73 -18.95 -32.76
C ASP A 295 -20.00 -19.81 -32.59
N LEU A 296 -19.96 -20.89 -31.80
CA LEU A 296 -21.15 -21.68 -31.47
C LEU A 296 -22.14 -20.93 -30.55
N VAL A 297 -21.70 -19.89 -29.85
CA VAL A 297 -22.52 -19.14 -28.88
C VAL A 297 -22.75 -17.68 -29.26
N ALA A 298 -21.90 -17.11 -30.13
CA ALA A 298 -21.99 -15.71 -30.54
C ALA A 298 -23.28 -15.44 -31.34
N ASP A 299 -24.00 -14.37 -30.98
CA ASP A 299 -25.27 -14.01 -31.63
C ASP A 299 -25.10 -13.61 -33.11
N SER A 300 -23.89 -13.18 -33.51
CA SER A 300 -23.55 -12.79 -34.87
C SER A 300 -23.06 -13.94 -35.77
N SER A 301 -22.89 -15.14 -35.22
CA SER A 301 -22.32 -16.28 -35.94
C SER A 301 -23.37 -17.08 -36.70
N THR A 302 -23.04 -17.52 -37.91
CA THR A 302 -23.85 -18.46 -38.69
C THR A 302 -23.80 -19.89 -38.13
N GLU A 303 -22.73 -20.22 -37.40
CA GLU A 303 -22.52 -21.54 -36.76
C GLU A 303 -23.16 -21.65 -35.38
N ARG A 304 -23.99 -20.67 -35.00
CA ARG A 304 -24.56 -20.57 -33.66
C ARG A 304 -25.48 -21.75 -33.35
N LYS A 305 -25.10 -22.54 -32.36
CA LYS A 305 -25.91 -23.63 -31.78
C LYS A 305 -26.51 -23.26 -30.42
N MET A 306 -26.15 -22.12 -29.83
CA MET A 306 -26.67 -21.73 -28.51
C MET A 306 -28.14 -21.29 -28.56
N THR A 307 -28.98 -21.92 -27.74
CA THR A 307 -30.39 -21.54 -27.51
C THR A 307 -30.59 -21.12 -26.06
N HIS A 308 -31.67 -20.39 -25.76
CA HIS A 308 -31.98 -19.99 -24.38
C HIS A 308 -32.11 -21.20 -23.43
N GLN A 309 -32.72 -22.30 -23.89
CA GLN A 309 -32.85 -23.53 -23.09
C GLN A 309 -31.48 -24.16 -22.79
N ARG A 310 -30.60 -24.23 -23.80
CA ARG A 310 -29.21 -24.73 -23.64
C ARG A 310 -28.42 -23.82 -22.68
N ALA A 311 -28.55 -22.50 -22.82
CA ALA A 311 -27.90 -21.52 -21.95
C ALA A 311 -28.35 -21.62 -20.49
N GLN A 312 -29.63 -21.89 -20.24
CA GLN A 312 -30.16 -22.09 -18.89
C GLN A 312 -29.61 -23.37 -18.26
N LYS A 313 -29.65 -24.49 -18.99
CA LYS A 313 -29.06 -25.77 -18.54
C LYS A 313 -27.56 -25.66 -18.24
N LEU A 314 -26.83 -24.87 -19.03
CA LEU A 314 -25.39 -24.66 -18.84
C LEU A 314 -25.03 -23.89 -17.57
N SER A 315 -25.96 -23.12 -17.00
CA SER A 315 -25.73 -22.30 -15.80
C SER A 315 -26.56 -22.74 -14.59
N ASP A 316 -27.19 -23.90 -14.66
CA ASP A 316 -27.96 -24.49 -13.56
C ASP A 316 -27.03 -25.15 -12.54
N PHE A 317 -26.38 -24.30 -11.75
CA PHE A 317 -25.30 -24.69 -10.83
C PHE A 317 -25.75 -24.94 -9.39
N ALA A 318 -27.00 -24.65 -9.05
CA ALA A 318 -27.45 -24.44 -7.68
C ALA A 318 -28.45 -25.50 -7.22
N ALA A 319 -28.11 -26.24 -6.16
CA ALA A 319 -29.08 -27.08 -5.47
C ALA A 319 -29.91 -26.27 -4.45
N GLY A 320 -31.21 -26.19 -4.68
CA GLY A 320 -32.21 -26.09 -3.61
C GLY A 320 -32.22 -24.83 -2.75
N ALA A 321 -31.70 -23.68 -3.21
CA ALA A 321 -32.05 -22.41 -2.58
C ALA A 321 -33.46 -22.01 -3.05
N GLY A 322 -34.47 -22.21 -2.20
CA GLY A 322 -35.89 -21.88 -2.42
C GLY A 322 -36.22 -20.40 -2.68
N LYS A 323 -35.27 -19.61 -3.16
CA LYS A 323 -35.48 -18.36 -3.88
C LYS A 323 -34.71 -18.50 -5.18
N LYS A 324 -35.41 -18.73 -6.30
CA LYS A 324 -34.87 -18.62 -7.67
C LYS A 324 -34.08 -17.33 -7.76
N GLY A 325 -32.77 -17.40 -7.59
CA GLY A 325 -31.93 -16.23 -7.45
C GLY A 325 -31.69 -15.65 -8.82
N LYS A 326 -32.65 -14.93 -9.40
CA LYS A 326 -32.61 -14.42 -10.80
C LYS A 326 -31.86 -15.41 -11.70
N ASP A 327 -32.48 -16.53 -12.11
CA ASP A 327 -31.87 -17.56 -12.96
C ASP A 327 -31.16 -16.91 -14.18
N VAL A 328 -29.88 -16.59 -14.05
CA VAL A 328 -29.13 -15.91 -15.11
C VAL A 328 -28.61 -17.01 -16.02
N ALA A 329 -29.28 -17.20 -17.14
CA ALA A 329 -28.81 -18.07 -18.22
C ALA A 329 -27.36 -17.71 -18.60
N PHE A 330 -26.63 -18.68 -19.17
CA PHE A 330 -25.27 -18.48 -19.66
C PHE A 330 -25.19 -17.20 -20.49
N ARG A 331 -24.26 -16.31 -20.11
CA ARG A 331 -24.05 -15.05 -20.81
C ARG A 331 -23.20 -15.30 -22.05
N CYS A 332 -23.87 -15.55 -23.18
CA CYS A 332 -23.23 -15.84 -24.46
C CYS A 332 -22.32 -14.70 -24.90
N PHE A 333 -22.81 -13.46 -24.86
CA PHE A 333 -22.05 -12.31 -25.31
C PHE A 333 -20.90 -11.94 -24.37
N LYS A 334 -19.70 -11.83 -24.96
CA LYS A 334 -18.51 -11.22 -24.37
C LYS A 334 -17.90 -10.26 -25.39
N ASN A 335 -17.40 -9.12 -24.92
CA ASN A 335 -16.61 -8.24 -25.78
C ASN A 335 -15.20 -8.82 -26.00
N GLU A 336 -14.53 -8.38 -27.07
CA GLU A 336 -13.23 -8.91 -27.48
C GLU A 336 -12.17 -8.81 -26.37
N ALA A 337 -12.11 -7.69 -25.64
CA ALA A 337 -11.17 -7.53 -24.53
C ALA A 337 -11.37 -8.56 -23.40
N THR A 338 -12.62 -8.94 -23.15
CA THR A 338 -12.96 -9.98 -22.17
C THR A 338 -12.60 -11.37 -22.69
N LEU A 339 -12.87 -11.66 -23.97
CA LEU A 339 -12.47 -12.93 -24.60
C LEU A 339 -10.96 -13.12 -24.57
N VAL A 340 -10.19 -12.11 -24.97
CA VAL A 340 -8.72 -12.12 -24.89
C VAL A 340 -8.26 -12.41 -23.45
N THR A 341 -8.89 -11.81 -22.46
CA THR A 341 -8.54 -12.06 -21.05
C THR A 341 -8.90 -13.48 -20.59
N TYR A 342 -10.07 -13.99 -20.98
CA TYR A 342 -10.56 -15.30 -20.56
C TYR A 342 -9.80 -16.43 -21.25
N PHE A 343 -9.54 -16.31 -22.54
CA PHE A 343 -8.76 -17.29 -23.30
C PHE A 343 -7.30 -17.27 -22.89
N ARG A 344 -6.74 -16.10 -22.55
CA ARG A 344 -5.42 -16.02 -21.91
C ARG A 344 -5.36 -16.85 -20.63
N ARG A 345 -6.39 -16.83 -19.78
CA ARG A 345 -6.40 -17.63 -18.53
C ARG A 345 -6.40 -19.14 -18.78
N MET A 346 -7.07 -19.60 -19.84
CA MET A 346 -7.00 -21.02 -20.24
C MET A 346 -5.63 -21.39 -20.82
N LYS A 347 -5.05 -20.51 -21.63
CA LYS A 347 -3.68 -20.69 -22.14
C LYS A 347 -2.64 -20.75 -21.01
N GLU A 348 -2.78 -19.91 -19.99
CA GLU A 348 -1.93 -19.96 -18.80
C GLU A 348 -2.12 -21.26 -18.00
N LEU A 349 -3.35 -21.79 -17.92
CA LEU A 349 -3.61 -23.11 -17.33
C LEU A 349 -2.91 -24.23 -18.12
N LEU A 350 -2.91 -24.17 -19.44
CA LEU A 350 -2.20 -25.14 -20.28
C LEU A 350 -0.69 -25.04 -20.08
N ALA A 351 -0.13 -23.83 -20.10
CA ALA A 351 1.29 -23.60 -19.82
C ALA A 351 1.68 -24.12 -18.42
N TYR A 352 0.83 -23.89 -17.42
CA TYR A 352 0.99 -24.42 -16.08
C TYR A 352 1.01 -25.95 -16.06
N TYR A 353 0.05 -26.59 -16.72
CA TYR A 353 0.01 -28.05 -16.79
C TYR A 353 1.26 -28.60 -17.48
N HIS A 354 1.65 -28.03 -18.62
CA HIS A 354 2.84 -28.43 -19.36
C HIS A 354 4.10 -28.37 -18.50
N ARG A 355 4.35 -27.24 -17.82
CA ARG A 355 5.58 -27.04 -17.03
C ARG A 355 5.59 -27.77 -15.70
N VAL A 356 4.46 -27.81 -14.99
CA VAL A 356 4.42 -28.35 -13.61
C VAL A 356 4.07 -29.82 -13.57
N VAL A 357 3.20 -30.28 -14.49
CA VAL A 357 2.60 -31.63 -14.45
C VAL A 357 3.21 -32.54 -15.50
N TYR A 358 3.31 -32.08 -16.75
CA TYR A 358 3.79 -32.92 -17.86
C TYR A 358 5.31 -33.13 -17.83
N ARG A 359 6.12 -32.07 -17.72
CA ARG A 359 7.59 -32.18 -17.67
C ARG A 359 8.08 -33.01 -16.48
N ASP A 360 8.98 -33.97 -16.73
CA ASP A 360 9.49 -34.90 -15.72
C ASP A 360 10.28 -34.19 -14.60
N ASP A 361 11.11 -33.23 -14.99
CA ASP A 361 11.97 -32.38 -14.14
C ASP A 361 11.15 -31.44 -13.23
N GLY A 362 9.87 -31.20 -13.56
CA GLY A 362 9.02 -30.21 -12.91
C GLY A 362 9.48 -28.76 -13.15
N HIS A 363 8.80 -27.81 -12.50
CA HIS A 363 9.08 -26.37 -12.65
C HIS A 363 9.72 -25.71 -11.41
N PHE A 364 9.48 -26.27 -10.22
CA PHE A 364 9.84 -25.65 -8.94
C PHE A 364 11.19 -26.17 -8.43
N SER A 365 12.06 -25.27 -7.99
CA SER A 365 13.41 -25.61 -7.55
C SER A 365 13.42 -25.89 -6.04
N ARG A 366 13.99 -27.00 -5.60
CA ARG A 366 14.05 -27.35 -4.16
C ARG A 366 15.09 -26.51 -3.41
N THR A 367 14.70 -25.98 -2.26
CA THR A 367 15.61 -25.74 -1.12
C THR A 367 15.36 -26.82 -0.06
N SER A 368 16.42 -27.29 0.61
CA SER A 368 16.46 -28.50 1.45
C SER A 368 15.46 -28.57 2.63
N GLU A 369 14.69 -27.51 2.89
CA GLU A 369 13.76 -27.39 4.03
C GLU A 369 12.32 -27.02 3.63
N ALA A 370 12.00 -26.94 2.33
CA ALA A 370 10.68 -26.52 1.87
C ALA A 370 9.59 -27.62 2.02
N PRO A 371 8.31 -27.25 2.24
CA PRO A 371 7.17 -28.17 2.27
C PRO A 371 6.97 -28.93 0.94
N VAL A 372 6.01 -29.87 0.94
CA VAL A 372 5.59 -30.63 -0.25
C VAL A 372 5.27 -29.69 -1.42
N LEU A 373 6.02 -29.81 -2.52
CA LEU A 373 5.83 -29.00 -3.74
C LEU A 373 4.50 -29.33 -4.44
N PRO A 374 3.88 -28.38 -5.18
CA PRO A 374 2.62 -28.62 -5.88
C PRO A 374 2.61 -29.87 -6.77
N ARG A 375 3.71 -30.14 -7.50
CA ARG A 375 3.86 -31.34 -8.36
C ARG A 375 3.69 -32.65 -7.57
N ALA A 376 4.09 -32.70 -6.31
CA ALA A 376 3.96 -33.87 -5.46
C ALA A 376 2.55 -34.06 -4.87
N VAL A 377 1.69 -33.05 -4.96
CA VAL A 377 0.29 -33.08 -4.51
C VAL A 377 -0.67 -33.35 -5.67
N ILE A 378 -0.34 -32.86 -6.87
CA ILE A 378 -1.18 -33.02 -8.07
C ILE A 378 -1.17 -34.49 -8.51
N GLU A 379 -2.36 -35.03 -8.75
CA GLU A 379 -2.57 -36.40 -9.25
C GLU A 379 -3.33 -36.31 -10.58
N PRO A 380 -2.63 -36.20 -11.73
CA PRO A 380 -3.29 -36.13 -13.03
C PRO A 380 -3.98 -37.46 -13.36
N THR A 381 -5.19 -37.38 -13.93
CA THR A 381 -5.92 -38.59 -14.31
C THR A 381 -5.31 -39.23 -15.56
N GLY A 382 -5.48 -40.54 -15.74
CA GLY A 382 -5.04 -41.20 -16.98
C GLY A 382 -5.68 -40.64 -18.25
N ARG A 383 -6.85 -39.99 -18.17
CA ARG A 383 -7.44 -39.26 -19.30
C ARG A 383 -6.68 -37.97 -19.61
N GLN A 384 -6.24 -37.25 -18.57
CA GLN A 384 -5.45 -36.02 -18.73
C GLN A 384 -4.07 -36.32 -19.31
N GLN A 385 -3.41 -37.38 -18.83
CA GLN A 385 -2.13 -37.86 -19.37
C GLN A 385 -2.25 -38.24 -20.85
N ARG A 386 -3.18 -39.14 -21.19
CA ARG A 386 -3.38 -39.52 -22.60
C ARG A 386 -3.73 -38.34 -23.51
N ALA A 387 -4.51 -37.39 -23.01
CA ALA A 387 -4.91 -36.25 -23.83
C ALA A 387 -3.76 -35.27 -24.11
N ILE A 388 -2.82 -35.08 -23.16
CA ILE A 388 -1.63 -34.27 -23.42
C ILE A 388 -0.64 -35.02 -24.34
N ASP A 389 -0.51 -36.34 -24.18
CA ASP A 389 0.30 -37.17 -25.09
C ASP A 389 -0.23 -37.07 -26.53
N MET A 390 -1.55 -37.15 -26.72
CA MET A 390 -2.21 -36.97 -28.02
C MET A 390 -1.95 -35.58 -28.65
N ILE A 391 -1.75 -34.53 -27.84
CA ILE A 391 -1.40 -33.19 -28.36
C ILE A 391 0.02 -33.24 -28.94
N HIS A 392 0.98 -33.83 -28.21
CA HIS A 392 2.36 -33.94 -28.69
C HIS A 392 2.48 -34.90 -29.89
N ASP A 393 1.77 -36.04 -29.87
CA ASP A 393 1.71 -36.97 -30.99
C ASP A 393 1.16 -36.29 -32.26
N ALA A 394 0.13 -35.45 -32.12
CA ALA A 394 -0.43 -34.68 -33.24
C ALA A 394 0.59 -33.69 -33.81
N LEU A 395 1.38 -33.01 -32.96
CA LEU A 395 2.46 -32.14 -33.42
C LEU A 395 3.55 -32.93 -34.16
N ARG A 396 3.98 -34.07 -33.64
CA ARG A 396 4.99 -34.91 -34.30
C ARG A 396 4.50 -35.47 -35.63
N ALA A 397 3.22 -35.79 -35.74
CA ALA A 397 2.60 -36.19 -37.01
C ALA A 397 2.57 -35.03 -38.02
N GLN A 398 2.37 -33.78 -37.58
CA GLN A 398 2.50 -32.59 -38.44
C GLN A 398 3.95 -32.42 -38.93
N ASP A 399 4.93 -32.63 -38.05
CA ASP A 399 6.35 -32.48 -38.39
C ASP A 399 6.80 -33.53 -39.42
N GLN A 400 6.28 -34.75 -39.32
CA GLN A 400 6.58 -35.86 -40.25
C GLN A 400 5.87 -35.77 -41.60
N ALA A 401 4.71 -35.10 -41.67
CA ALA A 401 3.90 -35.03 -42.88
C ALA A 401 4.40 -33.98 -43.91
N GLY A 402 5.42 -33.18 -43.56
CA GLY A 402 6.22 -32.41 -44.52
C GLY A 402 5.40 -31.60 -45.54
N GLY A 403 4.38 -30.86 -45.11
CA GLY A 403 3.62 -29.91 -45.95
C GLY A 403 2.89 -30.48 -47.18
N GLU A 404 2.80 -31.81 -47.35
CA GLU A 404 2.15 -32.45 -48.51
C GLU A 404 0.71 -32.94 -48.22
N LYS A 405 0.24 -32.86 -46.97
CA LYS A 405 -1.16 -33.12 -46.59
C LYS A 405 -1.91 -31.81 -46.37
N ASP A 406 -3.22 -31.80 -46.66
CA ASP A 406 -4.10 -30.64 -46.42
C ASP A 406 -3.91 -30.14 -44.98
N ASP A 407 -3.47 -28.87 -44.85
CA ASP A 407 -3.24 -28.20 -43.56
C ASP A 407 -4.46 -28.32 -42.62
N ASP A 408 -5.67 -28.44 -43.20
CA ASP A 408 -6.94 -28.58 -42.49
C ASP A 408 -7.07 -29.92 -41.72
N GLU A 409 -6.63 -31.06 -42.27
CA GLU A 409 -6.77 -32.38 -41.62
C GLU A 409 -5.86 -32.51 -40.39
N HIS A 410 -4.67 -31.90 -40.49
CA HIS A 410 -3.68 -31.85 -39.41
C HIS A 410 -4.09 -30.91 -38.27
N ASP A 411 -4.70 -29.77 -38.59
CA ASP A 411 -5.25 -28.86 -37.59
C ASP A 411 -6.47 -29.49 -36.87
N GLU A 412 -7.31 -30.28 -37.56
CA GLU A 412 -8.41 -31.01 -36.94
C GLU A 412 -7.96 -32.05 -35.90
N GLY A 413 -6.87 -32.77 -36.18
CA GLY A 413 -6.28 -33.75 -35.26
C GLY A 413 -5.83 -33.11 -33.94
N LEU A 414 -5.10 -31.99 -34.05
CA LEU A 414 -4.61 -31.22 -32.92
C LEU A 414 -5.77 -30.58 -32.12
N GLU A 415 -6.76 -29.99 -32.79
CA GLU A 415 -7.95 -29.44 -32.13
C GLU A 415 -8.73 -30.52 -31.35
N ARG A 416 -8.84 -31.72 -31.90
CA ARG A 416 -9.49 -32.86 -31.22
C ARG A 416 -8.75 -33.26 -29.94
N ALA A 417 -7.42 -33.26 -29.96
CA ALA A 417 -6.60 -33.53 -28.78
C ALA A 417 -6.72 -32.41 -27.72
N ILE A 418 -6.68 -31.14 -28.14
CA ILE A 418 -6.88 -29.97 -27.26
C ILE A 418 -8.25 -30.02 -26.58
N ARG A 419 -9.32 -30.35 -27.32
CA ARG A 419 -10.67 -30.54 -26.76
C ARG A 419 -10.67 -31.63 -25.70
N ALA A 420 -10.12 -32.80 -26.01
CA ALA A 420 -10.05 -33.93 -25.07
C ALA A 420 -9.28 -33.55 -23.78
N PHE A 421 -8.20 -32.78 -23.92
CA PHE A 421 -7.39 -32.31 -22.79
C PHE A 421 -8.18 -31.39 -21.86
N TYR A 422 -8.80 -30.32 -22.38
CA TYR A 422 -9.57 -29.42 -21.52
C TYR A 422 -10.81 -30.08 -20.92
N VAL A 423 -11.50 -30.94 -21.67
CA VAL A 423 -12.63 -31.72 -21.11
C VAL A 423 -12.14 -32.63 -19.98
N ALA A 424 -10.98 -33.26 -20.10
CA ALA A 424 -10.40 -34.08 -19.03
C ALA A 424 -9.97 -33.26 -17.79
N LEU A 425 -9.55 -32.00 -17.97
CA LEU A 425 -9.28 -31.08 -16.86
C LEU A 425 -10.57 -30.63 -16.14
N ILE A 426 -11.62 -30.32 -16.90
CA ILE A 426 -12.90 -29.86 -16.37
C ILE A 426 -13.63 -31.01 -15.65
N CYS A 427 -13.69 -32.18 -16.29
CA CYS A 427 -14.42 -33.36 -15.82
C CYS A 427 -13.58 -34.25 -14.90
N GLN A 428 -13.00 -33.66 -13.85
CA GLN A 428 -12.23 -34.38 -12.83
C GLN A 428 -12.95 -34.33 -11.48
N THR A 429 -13.07 -35.50 -10.85
CA THR A 429 -13.47 -35.66 -9.44
C THR A 429 -12.21 -35.71 -8.58
N VAL A 430 -12.18 -34.94 -7.50
CA VAL A 430 -10.99 -34.79 -6.63
C VAL A 430 -11.24 -35.25 -5.19
N GLY A 431 -12.49 -35.35 -4.76
CA GLY A 431 -12.83 -35.65 -3.38
C GLY A 431 -12.35 -34.54 -2.43
N SER A 432 -12.07 -34.90 -1.17
CA SER A 432 -11.66 -33.95 -0.12
C SER A 432 -10.26 -33.33 -0.30
N ALA A 433 -9.41 -33.94 -1.13
CA ALA A 433 -8.04 -33.48 -1.39
C ALA A 433 -7.99 -32.64 -2.68
N HIS A 434 -8.58 -31.45 -2.62
CA HIS A 434 -8.89 -30.66 -3.80
C HIS A 434 -7.66 -30.23 -4.63
N PHE A 435 -6.48 -30.04 -4.02
CA PHE A 435 -5.24 -29.71 -4.75
C PHE A 435 -4.63 -30.85 -5.58
N ARG A 436 -5.23 -32.05 -5.55
CA ARG A 436 -4.94 -33.10 -6.53
C ARG A 436 -5.29 -32.69 -7.96
N SER A 437 -6.23 -31.76 -8.12
CA SER A 437 -6.54 -31.19 -9.43
C SER A 437 -5.47 -30.17 -9.84
N PRO A 438 -4.88 -30.33 -11.04
CA PRO A 438 -3.97 -29.33 -11.59
C PRO A 438 -4.65 -27.97 -11.78
N VAL A 439 -5.96 -27.94 -12.04
CA VAL A 439 -6.74 -26.70 -12.19
C VAL A 439 -6.91 -25.99 -10.85
N LEU A 440 -7.15 -26.72 -9.77
CA LEU A 440 -7.29 -26.15 -8.42
C LEU A 440 -5.95 -25.69 -7.86
N SER A 441 -4.87 -26.41 -8.17
CA SER A 441 -3.50 -25.96 -7.92
C SER A 441 -3.18 -24.67 -8.70
N PHE A 442 -3.56 -24.59 -9.98
CA PHE A 442 -3.44 -23.37 -10.78
C PHE A 442 -4.25 -22.20 -10.20
N CYS A 443 -5.46 -22.46 -9.69
CA CYS A 443 -6.25 -21.43 -9.00
C CYS A 443 -5.49 -20.84 -7.81
N ALA A 444 -4.76 -21.66 -7.04
CA ALA A 444 -3.89 -21.16 -5.98
C ALA A 444 -2.81 -20.24 -6.56
N MET A 445 -2.11 -20.65 -7.63
CA MET A 445 -1.08 -19.81 -8.28
C MET A 445 -1.62 -18.44 -8.70
N LEU A 446 -2.83 -18.41 -9.27
CA LEU A 446 -3.52 -17.17 -9.67
C LEU A 446 -3.92 -16.26 -8.50
N SER A 447 -3.84 -16.72 -7.25
CA SER A 447 -4.20 -15.91 -6.09
C SER A 447 -3.13 -14.89 -5.69
N ARG A 448 -1.94 -15.00 -6.29
CA ARG A 448 -0.82 -14.06 -6.13
C ARG A 448 -0.80 -13.03 -7.27
N THR A 449 -0.61 -11.76 -6.93
CA THR A 449 -0.47 -10.63 -7.87
C THR A 449 0.84 -9.90 -7.68
N LYS A 450 1.33 -9.22 -8.73
CA LYS A 450 2.39 -8.20 -8.58
C LYS A 450 1.83 -6.99 -7.84
N LEU A 451 2.59 -6.44 -6.92
CA LEU A 451 2.30 -5.14 -6.32
C LEU A 451 2.63 -4.06 -7.37
N TYR A 452 1.67 -3.18 -7.68
CA TYR A 452 1.91 -2.09 -8.63
C TYR A 452 2.39 -0.86 -7.86
N SER A 453 3.67 -0.50 -7.98
CA SER A 453 4.15 0.81 -7.52
C SER A 453 3.49 1.90 -8.36
N SER A 454 2.54 2.62 -7.77
CA SER A 454 1.71 3.67 -8.39
C SER A 454 2.51 4.87 -8.95
N GLY A 455 3.81 4.99 -8.62
CA GLY A 455 4.72 5.99 -9.19
C GLY A 455 5.04 5.86 -10.69
N ALA A 456 4.80 4.70 -11.30
CA ALA A 456 5.23 4.41 -12.68
C ALA A 456 4.54 5.26 -13.77
N ARG A 457 3.41 5.91 -13.49
CA ARG A 457 2.77 6.81 -14.48
C ARG A 457 3.40 8.20 -14.56
N ARG A 458 4.11 8.65 -13.53
CA ARG A 458 4.79 9.97 -13.51
C ARG A 458 6.27 9.91 -13.92
N GLU A 459 6.95 8.77 -13.76
CA GLU A 459 8.38 8.63 -14.10
C GLU A 459 8.68 8.46 -15.59
N GLY A 460 7.68 8.11 -16.41
CA GLY A 460 7.86 7.93 -17.86
C GLY A 460 8.37 9.18 -18.58
N GLU A 461 8.11 10.37 -18.04
CA GLU A 461 8.58 11.64 -18.61
C GLU A 461 9.97 12.05 -18.07
N ASN A 462 10.35 11.61 -16.86
CA ASN A 462 11.65 11.94 -16.25
C ASN A 462 12.78 10.94 -16.55
N LYS A 463 12.47 9.77 -17.13
CA LYS A 463 13.48 8.73 -17.48
C LYS A 463 14.57 9.21 -18.45
N ARG A 464 14.33 10.29 -19.21
CA ARG A 464 15.33 10.85 -20.14
C ARG A 464 16.34 11.81 -19.48
N ALA A 465 16.07 12.27 -18.24
CA ALA A 465 16.89 13.28 -17.57
C ALA A 465 17.92 12.70 -16.57
N ARG A 466 17.86 11.40 -16.26
CA ARG A 466 18.61 10.79 -15.15
C ARG A 466 19.64 9.73 -15.57
N LYS A 467 20.06 9.73 -16.84
CA LYS A 467 21.18 8.89 -17.30
C LYS A 467 22.49 9.59 -16.89
N GLY A 468 22.94 9.38 -15.65
CA GLY A 468 24.30 9.79 -15.30
C GLY A 468 24.68 9.91 -13.82
N LEU A 469 23.77 9.97 -12.86
CA LEU A 469 24.14 10.17 -11.45
C LEU A 469 23.13 9.49 -10.50
N GLY A 470 23.54 8.39 -9.85
CA GLY A 470 22.87 7.82 -8.67
C GLY A 470 22.84 6.29 -8.62
N ASP A 471 23.72 5.72 -7.78
CA ASP A 471 23.76 4.38 -7.16
C ASP A 471 22.88 3.26 -7.79
N ASP A 472 23.49 2.47 -8.67
CA ASP A 472 22.88 1.31 -9.33
C ASP A 472 22.25 0.29 -8.35
N GLU A 473 22.78 0.20 -7.12
CA GLU A 473 22.32 -0.75 -6.09
C GLU A 473 20.94 -0.37 -5.49
N ALA A 474 20.65 0.93 -5.34
CA ALA A 474 19.34 1.40 -4.86
C ALA A 474 18.26 1.24 -5.93
N ASP A 475 18.63 1.47 -7.20
CA ASP A 475 17.77 1.31 -8.37
C ASP A 475 17.46 -0.19 -8.62
N GLU A 476 18.41 -1.08 -8.34
CA GLU A 476 18.22 -2.53 -8.37
C GLU A 476 17.34 -3.04 -7.22
N ALA A 477 17.57 -2.58 -5.98
CA ALA A 477 16.71 -2.91 -4.83
C ALA A 477 15.25 -2.45 -5.05
N ALA A 478 15.05 -1.26 -5.64
CA ALA A 478 13.72 -0.77 -6.01
C ALA A 478 13.06 -1.64 -7.11
N ARG A 479 13.82 -2.12 -8.09
CA ARG A 479 13.34 -3.08 -9.11
C ARG A 479 13.00 -4.44 -8.51
N GLN A 480 13.78 -4.93 -7.55
CA GLN A 480 13.52 -6.19 -6.85
C GLN A 480 12.25 -6.09 -6.00
N ARG A 481 12.04 -4.97 -5.29
CA ARG A 481 10.81 -4.70 -4.52
C ARG A 481 9.54 -4.63 -5.38
N ARG A 482 9.63 -4.06 -6.59
CA ARG A 482 8.56 -4.05 -7.60
C ARG A 482 8.16 -5.45 -8.09
N ASN A 483 8.98 -6.47 -7.83
CA ASN A 483 8.71 -7.86 -8.18
C ASN A 483 8.18 -8.72 -7.03
N LEU A 484 8.01 -8.16 -5.81
CA LEU A 484 7.40 -8.87 -4.69
C LEU A 484 5.88 -9.00 -4.91
N GLY A 485 5.32 -10.15 -4.55
CA GLY A 485 3.92 -10.49 -4.73
C GLY A 485 3.06 -10.25 -3.49
N GLY A 486 1.78 -9.95 -3.71
CA GLY A 486 0.73 -9.88 -2.69
C GLY A 486 -0.41 -10.84 -2.99
N TRP A 487 -1.32 -11.05 -2.02
CA TRP A 487 -2.58 -11.75 -2.27
C TRP A 487 -3.57 -10.81 -2.96
N HIS A 488 -4.34 -11.33 -3.91
CA HIS A 488 -5.45 -10.56 -4.49
C HIS A 488 -6.52 -10.23 -3.45
N ASP A 489 -7.14 -9.05 -3.55
CA ASP A 489 -8.41 -8.80 -2.87
C ASP A 489 -9.48 -9.83 -3.28
N PRO A 490 -10.35 -10.27 -2.35
CA PRO A 490 -11.44 -11.22 -2.63
C PRO A 490 -12.26 -10.87 -3.88
N GLY A 491 -12.60 -9.58 -4.03
CA GLY A 491 -13.37 -9.09 -5.19
C GLY A 491 -12.60 -9.23 -6.51
N ASN A 492 -11.32 -8.85 -6.52
CA ASN A 492 -10.47 -8.91 -7.70
C ASN A 492 -10.16 -10.36 -8.11
N TYR A 493 -9.86 -11.23 -7.14
CA TYR A 493 -9.59 -12.64 -7.39
C TYR A 493 -10.81 -13.37 -7.96
N SER A 494 -12.03 -13.02 -7.51
CA SER A 494 -13.27 -13.64 -8.00
C SER A 494 -13.46 -13.51 -9.53
N SER A 495 -12.82 -12.51 -10.15
CA SER A 495 -12.81 -12.33 -11.60
C SER A 495 -12.07 -13.45 -12.34
N HIS A 496 -10.97 -13.99 -11.76
CA HIS A 496 -10.23 -15.12 -12.31
C HIS A 496 -11.07 -16.40 -12.30
N LEU A 497 -11.70 -16.70 -11.17
CA LEU A 497 -12.62 -17.85 -11.08
C LEU A 497 -13.80 -17.70 -12.06
N SER A 498 -14.32 -16.49 -12.24
CA SER A 498 -15.39 -16.22 -13.20
C SER A 498 -14.96 -16.45 -14.65
N ALA A 499 -13.71 -16.12 -15.00
CA ALA A 499 -13.14 -16.41 -16.31
C ALA A 499 -13.04 -17.92 -16.55
N LEU A 500 -12.50 -18.67 -15.57
CA LEU A 500 -12.38 -20.12 -15.66
C LEU A 500 -13.75 -20.81 -15.80
N ILE A 501 -14.74 -20.43 -14.97
CA ILE A 501 -16.10 -20.98 -15.04
C ILE A 501 -16.70 -20.73 -16.42
N TRP A 502 -16.63 -19.49 -16.92
CA TRP A 502 -17.26 -19.15 -18.18
C TRP A 502 -16.60 -19.89 -19.36
N THR A 503 -15.28 -19.98 -19.40
CA THR A 503 -14.59 -20.68 -20.50
C THR A 503 -14.78 -22.20 -20.39
N ALA A 504 -14.88 -22.77 -19.18
CA ALA A 504 -15.24 -24.17 -19.01
C ALA A 504 -16.65 -24.48 -19.52
N GLN A 505 -17.62 -23.61 -19.23
CA GLN A 505 -18.96 -23.71 -19.81
C GLN A 505 -18.93 -23.70 -21.35
N LEU A 506 -18.13 -22.80 -21.94
CA LEU A 506 -17.94 -22.73 -23.38
C LEU A 506 -17.37 -24.05 -23.95
N ILE A 507 -16.31 -24.57 -23.32
CA ILE A 507 -15.64 -25.81 -23.76
C ILE A 507 -16.56 -27.02 -23.63
N LEU A 508 -17.31 -27.13 -22.54
CA LEU A 508 -18.27 -28.23 -22.38
C LEU A 508 -19.38 -28.15 -23.43
N PHE A 509 -19.89 -26.95 -23.71
CA PHE A 509 -20.88 -26.75 -24.76
C PHE A 509 -20.33 -27.14 -26.13
N GLU A 510 -19.14 -26.66 -26.49
CA GLU A 510 -18.46 -27.01 -27.73
C GLU A 510 -18.25 -28.53 -27.85
N SER A 511 -17.80 -29.19 -26.78
CA SER A 511 -17.57 -30.63 -26.79
C SER A 511 -18.88 -31.40 -26.97
N VAL A 512 -19.97 -30.99 -26.32
CA VAL A 512 -21.28 -31.64 -26.51
C VAL A 512 -21.77 -31.43 -27.95
N CYS A 513 -21.62 -30.24 -28.52
CA CYS A 513 -21.95 -29.96 -29.92
C CYS A 513 -21.11 -30.80 -30.90
N PHE A 514 -19.81 -30.97 -30.63
CA PHE A 514 -18.90 -31.77 -31.45
C PHE A 514 -19.33 -33.25 -31.48
N HIS A 515 -19.61 -33.84 -30.32
CA HIS A 515 -20.05 -35.24 -30.24
C HIS A 515 -21.48 -35.46 -30.73
N ALA A 516 -22.33 -34.42 -30.67
CA ALA A 516 -23.69 -34.50 -31.16
C ALA A 516 -23.78 -34.54 -32.69
N GLY A 517 -22.77 -33.97 -33.38
CA GLY A 517 -22.75 -33.87 -34.84
C GLY A 517 -24.02 -33.18 -35.37
N ASN A 518 -24.76 -33.89 -36.22
CA ASN A 518 -26.03 -33.44 -36.81
C ASN A 518 -27.26 -33.74 -35.93
N ASP A 519 -27.12 -34.59 -34.91
CA ASP A 519 -28.22 -34.89 -33.99
C ASP A 519 -28.24 -33.85 -32.85
N GLU A 520 -28.77 -32.67 -33.17
CA GLU A 520 -28.90 -31.59 -32.20
C GLU A 520 -29.92 -31.83 -31.08
N ALA A 521 -30.78 -32.85 -31.23
CA ALA A 521 -31.85 -33.15 -30.28
C ALA A 521 -31.30 -33.73 -28.97
N GLN A 522 -30.14 -34.42 -29.01
CA GLN A 522 -29.48 -34.95 -27.81
C GLN A 522 -28.71 -33.89 -27.01
N ILE A 523 -28.33 -32.75 -27.61
CA ILE A 523 -27.50 -31.71 -26.95
C ILE A 523 -28.04 -31.32 -25.57
N PRO A 524 -29.34 -30.99 -25.38
CA PRO A 524 -29.83 -30.56 -24.07
C PRO A 524 -29.75 -31.64 -22.99
N ALA A 525 -29.96 -32.92 -23.35
CA ALA A 525 -29.93 -34.02 -22.39
C ALA A 525 -28.49 -34.33 -21.95
N VAL A 526 -27.55 -34.39 -22.91
CA VAL A 526 -26.13 -34.60 -22.63
C VAL A 526 -25.55 -33.43 -21.82
N LEU A 527 -25.90 -32.20 -22.19
CA LEU A 527 -25.43 -31.00 -21.47
C LEU A 527 -25.90 -30.98 -20.02
N SER A 528 -27.17 -31.30 -19.76
CA SER A 528 -27.69 -31.40 -18.39
C SER A 528 -26.92 -32.42 -17.56
N LYS A 529 -26.69 -33.62 -18.11
CA LYS A 529 -25.95 -34.67 -17.42
C LYS A 529 -24.52 -34.27 -17.07
N VAL A 530 -23.78 -33.72 -18.05
CA VAL A 530 -22.39 -33.30 -17.82
C VAL A 530 -22.29 -32.14 -16.81
N CYS A 531 -23.22 -31.18 -16.86
CA CYS A 531 -23.26 -30.09 -15.89
C CYS A 531 -23.59 -30.58 -14.46
N GLU A 532 -24.53 -31.51 -14.31
CA GLU A 532 -24.88 -32.13 -13.04
C GLU A 532 -23.71 -32.90 -12.44
N ASP A 533 -23.01 -33.69 -13.27
CA ASP A 533 -21.89 -34.53 -12.83
C ASP A 533 -20.66 -33.70 -12.43
N TYR A 534 -20.33 -32.62 -13.19
CA TYR A 534 -19.03 -31.94 -13.07
C TYR A 534 -19.06 -30.45 -12.75
N MET A 535 -20.13 -29.73 -13.13
CA MET A 535 -20.26 -28.28 -12.95
C MET A 535 -21.28 -27.91 -11.88
N HIS A 536 -21.42 -28.71 -10.83
CA HIS A 536 -22.41 -28.50 -9.79
C HIS A 536 -21.78 -28.05 -8.47
N GLN A 537 -22.37 -27.05 -7.78
CA GLN A 537 -21.81 -26.48 -6.53
C GLN A 537 -21.65 -27.48 -5.39
N LYS A 538 -22.37 -28.60 -5.41
CA LYS A 538 -22.26 -29.66 -4.40
C LYS A 538 -21.32 -30.80 -4.80
N GLY A 539 -20.77 -30.79 -6.01
CA GLY A 539 -19.86 -31.83 -6.46
C GLY A 539 -18.48 -31.68 -5.83
N GLU A 540 -17.85 -32.80 -5.49
CA GLU A 540 -16.43 -32.87 -5.13
C GLU A 540 -15.54 -32.94 -6.38
N THR A 541 -15.85 -32.08 -7.34
CA THR A 541 -15.19 -31.97 -8.65
C THR A 541 -14.38 -30.70 -8.72
N THR A 542 -13.44 -30.63 -9.66
CA THR A 542 -12.64 -29.43 -9.94
C THR A 542 -13.52 -28.17 -9.99
N PHE A 543 -14.58 -28.18 -10.80
CA PHE A 543 -15.44 -27.01 -10.94
C PHE A 543 -16.49 -26.86 -9.83
N GLY A 544 -16.84 -27.94 -9.12
CA GLY A 544 -17.61 -27.85 -7.88
C GLY A 544 -16.91 -27.00 -6.82
N TYR A 545 -15.62 -27.24 -6.58
CA TYR A 545 -14.79 -26.41 -5.69
C TYR A 545 -14.64 -24.97 -6.18
N ILE A 546 -14.36 -24.74 -7.47
CA ILE A 546 -14.27 -23.37 -8.04
C ILE A 546 -15.58 -22.59 -7.83
N LEU A 547 -16.73 -23.23 -8.05
CA LEU A 547 -18.04 -22.62 -7.83
C LEU A 547 -18.29 -22.29 -6.35
N GLN A 548 -17.94 -23.20 -5.43
CA GLN A 548 -18.02 -22.97 -3.98
C GLN A 548 -17.12 -21.81 -3.53
N TRP A 549 -15.85 -21.81 -3.96
CA TRP A 549 -14.90 -20.75 -3.66
C TRP A 549 -15.40 -19.40 -4.18
N ARG A 550 -15.86 -19.33 -5.42
CA ARG A 550 -16.40 -18.09 -6.00
C ARG A 550 -17.60 -17.57 -5.19
N LEU A 551 -18.52 -18.44 -4.81
CA LEU A 551 -19.69 -18.07 -4.01
C LEU A 551 -19.27 -17.54 -2.63
N TYR A 552 -18.38 -18.25 -1.95
CA TYR A 552 -17.87 -17.88 -0.63
C TYR A 552 -17.13 -16.54 -0.68
N ILE A 553 -16.16 -16.41 -1.59
CA ILE A 553 -15.33 -15.21 -1.78
C ILE A 553 -16.20 -13.99 -2.09
N THR A 554 -17.19 -14.14 -2.98
CA THR A 554 -18.14 -13.07 -3.30
C THR A 554 -18.98 -12.67 -2.08
N THR A 555 -19.36 -13.64 -1.24
CA THR A 555 -20.11 -13.39 -0.01
C THR A 555 -19.24 -12.70 1.04
N VAL A 556 -18.00 -13.12 1.22
CA VAL A 556 -17.03 -12.46 2.11
C VAL A 556 -16.80 -11.02 1.68
N ALA A 557 -16.59 -10.78 0.39
CA ALA A 557 -16.42 -9.43 -0.18
C ALA A 557 -17.62 -8.52 0.11
N LYS A 558 -18.85 -9.07 0.06
CA LYS A 558 -20.10 -8.32 0.32
C LYS A 558 -20.44 -8.15 1.81
N SER A 559 -19.93 -9.01 2.68
CA SER A 559 -20.34 -9.12 4.10
C SER A 559 -19.35 -8.52 5.10
N ALA A 560 -18.30 -7.85 4.63
CA ALA A 560 -17.33 -7.17 5.47
C ALA A 560 -17.96 -5.97 6.22
N ILE A 561 -18.67 -6.26 7.32
CA ILE A 561 -19.15 -5.32 8.35
C ILE A 561 -18.56 -5.79 9.70
N SER A 562 -17.91 -4.90 10.44
CA SER A 562 -16.99 -5.23 11.55
C SER A 562 -17.65 -5.82 12.82
N ARG A 563 -16.98 -6.79 13.47
CA ARG A 563 -17.51 -7.58 14.61
C ARG A 563 -17.21 -7.06 16.03
N ARG A 564 -16.83 -5.79 16.26
CA ARG A 564 -16.43 -5.28 17.61
C ARG A 564 -16.80 -3.81 17.81
N GLN A 565 -18.09 -3.49 17.85
CA GLN A 565 -18.55 -2.10 17.98
C GLN A 565 -18.88 -1.75 19.43
N ALA A 566 -18.35 -0.62 19.89
CA ALA A 566 -18.71 -0.02 21.17
C ALA A 566 -20.17 0.48 21.15
N ARG A 567 -20.90 0.26 22.25
CA ARG A 567 -22.29 0.71 22.41
C ARG A 567 -22.32 2.02 23.20
N TRP A 568 -22.95 3.03 22.62
CA TRP A 568 -23.15 4.32 23.27
C TRP A 568 -24.43 4.29 24.11
N SER A 569 -24.40 4.89 25.30
CA SER A 569 -25.61 5.20 26.06
C SER A 569 -26.46 6.22 25.29
N LEU A 570 -27.79 6.19 25.49
CA LEU A 570 -28.72 7.11 24.82
C LEU A 570 -28.43 8.59 25.10
N CYS A 571 -27.80 8.90 26.24
CA CYS A 571 -27.38 10.25 26.61
C CYS A 571 -25.99 10.64 26.07
N GLY A 572 -25.28 9.72 25.41
CA GLY A 572 -23.96 9.95 24.82
C GLY A 572 -22.81 10.15 25.82
N GLN A 573 -23.05 9.95 27.13
CA GLN A 573 -22.04 10.19 28.18
C GLN A 573 -21.29 8.93 28.64
N GLU A 574 -21.71 7.76 28.18
CA GLU A 574 -21.16 6.48 28.60
C GLU A 574 -20.98 5.53 27.40
N ILE A 575 -19.82 4.89 27.35
CA ILE A 575 -19.48 3.89 26.33
C ILE A 575 -19.36 2.53 27.01
N THR A 576 -20.06 1.53 26.48
CA THR A 576 -19.98 0.13 26.92
C THR A 576 -19.32 -0.73 25.84
N TYR A 577 -18.22 -1.39 26.20
CA TYR A 577 -17.49 -2.30 25.32
C TYR A 577 -17.06 -3.54 26.09
N LEU A 578 -17.47 -4.73 25.64
CA LEU A 578 -17.14 -6.03 26.26
C LEU A 578 -17.37 -6.11 27.79
N GLY A 579 -18.38 -5.42 28.31
CA GLY A 579 -18.72 -5.41 29.74
C GLY A 579 -18.02 -4.31 30.56
N THR A 580 -17.09 -3.57 29.96
CA THR A 580 -16.45 -2.40 30.57
C THR A 580 -17.25 -1.13 30.26
N ARG A 581 -17.49 -0.31 31.29
CA ARG A 581 -18.21 0.96 31.23
C ARG A 581 -17.23 2.12 31.43
N LEU A 582 -17.23 3.09 30.51
CA LEU A 582 -16.36 4.28 30.55
C LEU A 582 -17.21 5.56 30.43
N TYR A 583 -17.00 6.52 31.34
CA TYR A 583 -17.60 7.85 31.27
C TYR A 583 -16.74 8.78 30.41
N VAL A 584 -17.38 9.59 29.56
CA VAL A 584 -16.70 10.53 28.65
C VAL A 584 -15.83 11.55 29.40
N GLY A 585 -16.17 11.89 30.65
CA GLY A 585 -15.36 12.79 31.49
C GLY A 585 -14.00 12.20 31.93
N ASP A 586 -13.88 10.87 31.97
CA ASP A 586 -12.65 10.18 32.38
C ASP A 586 -11.73 9.85 31.20
N VAL A 587 -12.30 9.82 29.99
CA VAL A 587 -11.57 9.68 28.72
C VAL A 587 -10.46 10.74 28.59
N THR A 588 -10.77 12.00 28.88
CA THR A 588 -9.77 13.09 28.80
C THR A 588 -8.64 12.92 29.81
N LYS A 589 -8.94 12.45 31.03
CA LYS A 589 -7.90 12.22 32.06
C LYS A 589 -6.98 11.06 31.67
N LEU A 590 -7.56 10.01 31.11
CA LEU A 590 -6.83 8.85 30.60
C LEU A 590 -5.91 9.25 29.43
N ILE A 591 -6.41 10.03 28.46
CA ILE A 591 -5.60 10.54 27.34
C ILE A 591 -4.40 11.36 27.87
N VAL A 592 -4.63 12.28 28.81
CA VAL A 592 -3.55 13.13 29.35
C VAL A 592 -2.52 12.30 30.12
N SER A 593 -2.96 11.29 30.87
CA SER A 593 -2.08 10.37 31.61
C SER A 593 -1.19 9.57 30.66
N GLU A 594 -1.78 8.89 29.68
CA GLU A 594 -1.06 8.06 28.73
C GLU A 594 -0.14 8.88 27.83
N TYR A 595 -0.53 10.12 27.48
CA TYR A 595 0.32 11.03 26.71
C TYR A 595 1.60 11.39 27.46
N LYS A 596 1.48 11.73 28.75
CA LYS A 596 2.65 12.04 29.58
C LYS A 596 3.56 10.83 29.71
N ARG A 597 2.99 9.65 29.98
CA ARG A 597 3.74 8.40 30.08
C ARG A 597 4.48 8.06 28.78
N ALA A 598 3.80 8.12 27.64
CA ALA A 598 4.41 7.87 26.33
C ALA A 598 5.53 8.86 26.01
N ARG A 599 5.33 10.15 26.32
CA ARG A 599 6.34 11.19 26.12
C ARG A 599 7.57 10.93 26.98
N ASP A 600 7.39 10.67 28.27
CA ASP A 600 8.50 10.49 29.20
C ASP A 600 9.29 9.22 28.84
N LEU A 601 8.61 8.10 28.49
CA LEU A 601 9.26 6.89 27.98
C LEU A 601 10.06 7.13 26.70
N LEU A 602 9.51 7.88 25.73
CA LEU A 602 10.19 8.16 24.47
C LEU A 602 11.45 8.99 24.69
N TYR A 603 11.33 10.14 25.37
CA TYR A 603 12.44 11.09 25.49
C TYR A 603 13.46 10.66 26.53
N ASP A 604 13.03 10.17 27.69
CA ASP A 604 13.95 9.83 28.78
C ASP A 604 14.52 8.42 28.64
N GLY A 605 13.68 7.44 28.26
CA GLY A 605 14.06 6.04 28.10
C GLY A 605 14.65 5.75 26.73
N LEU A 606 13.81 5.77 25.69
CA LEU A 606 14.16 5.25 24.36
C LEU A 606 15.18 6.08 23.60
N LEU A 607 15.13 7.41 23.77
CA LEU A 607 16.09 8.35 23.19
C LEU A 607 17.22 8.72 24.16
N PHE A 608 17.25 8.12 25.37
CA PHE A 608 18.25 8.38 26.40
C PHE A 608 18.48 9.87 26.72
N LYS A 609 17.46 10.73 26.62
CA LYS A 609 17.60 12.20 26.80
C LYS A 609 18.56 12.86 25.79
N ALA A 610 18.69 12.27 24.59
CA ALA A 610 19.53 12.78 23.53
C ALA A 610 19.20 14.24 23.21
N ARG A 611 20.23 15.08 23.20
CA ARG A 611 20.16 16.48 22.74
C ARG A 611 20.73 16.54 21.32
N GLY A 612 20.10 17.29 20.42
CA GLY A 612 20.58 17.44 19.04
C GLY A 612 20.19 16.30 18.09
N LEU A 613 19.23 15.45 18.45
CA LEU A 613 18.46 14.73 17.42
C LEU A 613 17.76 15.80 16.58
N GLY A 614 18.14 15.94 15.31
CA GLY A 614 17.48 16.87 14.40
C GLY A 614 15.97 16.66 14.49
N GLY A 615 15.24 17.70 14.88
CA GLY A 615 13.80 17.62 15.02
C GLY A 615 13.21 17.18 13.69
N ILE A 616 12.47 16.08 13.69
CA ILE A 616 11.72 15.68 12.51
C ILE A 616 10.58 16.67 12.36
N GLU A 617 10.74 17.61 11.44
CA GLU A 617 9.74 18.60 11.10
C GLU A 617 8.55 17.89 10.43
N ALA A 618 7.56 17.50 11.24
CA ALA A 618 6.43 16.69 10.79
C ALA A 618 5.69 17.27 9.57
N TRP A 619 5.71 18.60 9.39
CA TRP A 619 5.11 19.30 8.26
C TRP A 619 5.90 19.14 6.94
N ARG A 620 7.18 18.74 6.99
CA ARG A 620 7.98 18.45 5.79
C ARG A 620 7.89 17.00 5.35
N LEU A 621 7.37 16.13 6.21
CA LEU A 621 7.22 14.72 5.88
C LEU A 621 6.09 14.53 4.89
N LEU A 622 6.44 13.99 3.73
CA LEU A 622 5.53 13.59 2.68
C LEU A 622 5.23 12.09 2.81
N ASP A 623 3.98 11.71 2.69
CA ASP A 623 3.59 10.29 2.69
C ASP A 623 2.75 10.02 1.44
N ASP A 624 3.20 9.09 0.59
CA ASP A 624 2.41 8.61 -0.53
C ASP A 624 1.46 7.52 -0.07
N LEU A 625 0.22 7.87 0.26
CA LEU A 625 -0.80 6.92 0.71
C LEU A 625 -1.12 5.81 -0.31
N ASP A 626 -0.77 6.03 -1.57
CA ASP A 626 -0.95 5.08 -2.66
C ASP A 626 0.28 4.19 -2.88
N ALA A 627 1.37 4.38 -2.12
CA ALA A 627 2.54 3.52 -2.16
C ALA A 627 2.25 2.17 -1.51
N GLU A 628 2.39 1.09 -2.29
CA GLU A 628 2.14 -0.31 -1.88
C GLU A 628 3.41 -1.12 -1.63
N ASP A 629 4.59 -0.54 -1.86
CA ASP A 629 5.86 -1.25 -1.80
C ASP A 629 6.05 -1.91 -0.44
N TYR A 630 6.50 -3.17 -0.39
CA TYR A 630 6.81 -3.86 0.87
C TYR A 630 7.84 -3.06 1.68
N GLY A 631 7.63 -2.90 2.98
CA GLY A 631 8.45 -2.00 3.82
C GLY A 631 8.17 -0.50 3.60
N GLY A 632 7.36 -0.15 2.58
CA GLY A 632 7.01 1.20 2.20
C GLY A 632 6.35 1.98 3.33
N SER A 633 6.89 3.16 3.62
CA SER A 633 6.33 4.16 4.53
C SER A 633 6.85 5.55 4.21
N TRP A 634 6.36 6.59 4.89
CA TRP A 634 6.99 7.91 4.86
C TRP A 634 8.51 7.85 5.17
N ARG A 635 8.99 6.84 5.90
CA ARG A 635 10.43 6.66 6.17
C ARG A 635 11.25 6.23 4.96
N THR A 636 10.61 5.59 3.98
CA THR A 636 11.24 5.08 2.75
C THR A 636 10.89 5.95 1.54
N ASP A 637 10.13 7.02 1.72
CA ASP A 637 9.81 7.98 0.65
C ASP A 637 11.06 8.81 0.34
N GLU A 638 11.55 8.74 -0.90
CA GLU A 638 12.74 9.48 -1.34
C GLU A 638 12.63 10.99 -1.12
N ARG A 639 11.41 11.53 -1.14
CA ARG A 639 11.16 12.96 -0.93
C ARG A 639 11.42 13.40 0.51
N ASN A 640 11.49 12.46 1.44
CA ASN A 640 11.84 12.70 2.84
C ASN A 640 13.33 12.48 3.13
N ALA A 641 14.14 12.10 2.15
CA ALA A 641 15.54 11.68 2.37
C ALA A 641 16.41 12.76 3.04
N ASP A 642 16.08 14.04 2.90
CA ASP A 642 16.68 15.15 3.61
C ASP A 642 16.18 15.26 5.07
N VAL A 643 14.88 15.09 5.31
CA VAL A 643 14.23 15.18 6.62
C VAL A 643 14.59 14.00 7.53
N VAL A 644 14.68 12.78 6.97
CA VAL A 644 15.03 11.57 7.73
C VAL A 644 16.52 11.25 7.72
N ARG A 645 17.34 12.09 7.08
CA ARG A 645 18.80 11.88 6.98
C ARG A 645 19.39 11.71 8.37
N GLY A 646 20.11 10.60 8.56
CA GLY A 646 20.77 10.34 9.84
C GLY A 646 19.80 10.04 11.00
N THR A 647 18.55 9.68 10.74
CA THR A 647 17.66 9.13 11.78
C THR A 647 17.85 7.62 11.96
N HIS A 648 18.16 6.89 10.88
CA HIS A 648 18.36 5.44 10.86
C HIS A 648 19.39 4.94 11.89
N GLU A 649 20.52 5.63 12.05
CA GLU A 649 21.57 5.26 13.01
C GLU A 649 21.54 6.11 14.28
N ALA A 650 20.48 6.89 14.52
CA ALA A 650 20.46 7.87 15.60
C ALA A 650 20.65 7.24 16.99
N LEU A 651 19.99 6.10 17.24
CA LEU A 651 20.15 5.34 18.48
C LEU A 651 21.59 4.81 18.62
N LEU A 652 22.13 4.22 17.55
CA LEU A 652 23.48 3.66 17.54
C LEU A 652 24.52 4.75 17.78
N ARG A 653 24.38 5.91 17.14
CA ARG A 653 25.23 7.09 17.36
C ARG A 653 25.12 7.65 18.77
N GLN A 654 23.93 7.62 19.39
CA GLN A 654 23.77 8.04 20.78
C GLN A 654 24.49 7.11 21.75
N ILE A 655 24.37 5.80 21.55
CA ILE A 655 25.09 4.81 22.37
C ILE A 655 26.60 4.94 22.12
N GLU A 656 27.05 5.01 20.86
CA GLU A 656 28.45 5.16 20.48
C GLU A 656 29.07 6.47 21.01
N GLY A 657 28.33 7.58 20.98
CA GLY A 657 28.82 8.90 21.39
C GLY A 657 28.92 9.11 22.91
N ARG A 658 28.32 8.23 23.72
CA ARG A 658 28.18 8.41 25.17
C ARG A 658 28.81 7.29 25.98
N ALA A 659 29.82 7.62 26.77
CA ALA A 659 30.58 6.62 27.53
C ALA A 659 29.74 5.86 28.56
N ASP A 660 28.77 6.51 29.20
CA ASP A 660 27.83 5.88 30.14
C ASP A 660 26.94 4.84 29.44
N LEU A 661 26.45 5.16 28.24
CA LEU A 661 25.67 4.22 27.44
C LEU A 661 26.54 3.09 26.88
N ARG A 662 27.77 3.37 26.43
CA ARG A 662 28.70 2.30 26.02
C ARG A 662 29.00 1.35 27.16
N GLN A 663 29.25 1.84 28.38
CA GLN A 663 29.45 0.97 29.55
C GLN A 663 28.19 0.15 29.92
N LEU A 664 27.00 0.67 29.65
CA LEU A 664 25.74 -0.03 29.88
C LEU A 664 25.48 -1.13 28.84
N PHE A 665 25.71 -0.82 27.56
CA PHE A 665 25.38 -1.68 26.42
C PHE A 665 26.52 -2.58 25.96
N LEU A 666 27.77 -2.26 26.27
CA LEU A 666 28.95 -3.03 25.90
C LEU A 666 29.61 -3.62 27.14
N ARG A 667 30.06 -4.87 27.04
CA ARG A 667 30.87 -5.54 28.05
C ARG A 667 32.21 -5.93 27.46
N GLY A 668 33.29 -5.50 28.11
CA GLY A 668 34.60 -6.09 27.90
C GLY A 668 34.68 -7.46 28.58
N GLY A 669 35.33 -8.43 27.95
CA GLY A 669 35.83 -9.62 28.64
C GLY A 669 36.85 -9.27 29.73
N PRO A 670 37.17 -10.20 30.64
CA PRO A 670 38.10 -9.95 31.75
C PRO A 670 39.48 -9.47 31.24
N SER A 671 40.05 -8.53 31.99
CA SER A 671 41.22 -7.67 31.70
C SER A 671 42.53 -8.37 31.29
N ASP A 672 42.62 -9.69 31.37
CA ASP A 672 43.92 -10.40 31.29
C ASP A 672 44.18 -11.08 29.94
N SER A 673 43.36 -10.85 28.91
CA SER A 673 43.61 -11.40 27.57
C SER A 673 43.66 -10.31 26.49
N PRO A 674 44.74 -10.25 25.68
CA PRO A 674 44.93 -9.23 24.64
C PRO A 674 43.93 -9.33 23.48
N SER A 675 43.03 -10.32 23.49
CA SER A 675 41.92 -10.49 22.55
C SER A 675 40.55 -10.26 23.24
N THR A 676 40.44 -9.23 24.08
CA THR A 676 39.21 -8.96 24.82
C THR A 676 38.09 -8.53 23.86
N ARG A 677 37.25 -9.50 23.46
CA ARG A 677 36.12 -9.27 22.56
C ARG A 677 35.04 -8.47 23.29
N VAL A 678 34.77 -7.25 22.80
CA VAL A 678 33.66 -6.43 23.29
C VAL A 678 32.36 -7.06 22.78
N THR A 679 31.37 -7.21 23.66
CA THR A 679 30.08 -7.84 23.34
C THR A 679 28.91 -7.05 23.89
N LEU A 680 27.73 -7.21 23.27
CA LEU A 680 26.50 -6.53 23.71
C LEU A 680 25.96 -7.11 25.04
N CYS A 681 25.54 -6.21 25.92
CA CYS A 681 24.95 -6.54 27.21
C CYS A 681 23.49 -6.98 27.04
N ARG A 682 23.23 -8.30 27.03
CA ARG A 682 21.87 -8.86 26.91
C ARG A 682 20.86 -8.30 27.93
N LYS A 683 21.30 -7.99 29.15
CA LYS A 683 20.42 -7.41 30.19
C LYS A 683 19.99 -5.98 29.85
N ALA A 684 20.91 -5.16 29.33
CA ALA A 684 20.60 -3.80 28.91
C ALA A 684 19.68 -3.79 27.68
N MET A 685 19.90 -4.73 26.74
CA MET A 685 19.00 -4.91 25.60
C MET A 685 17.59 -5.32 26.03
N ALA A 686 17.47 -6.30 26.94
CA ALA A 686 16.17 -6.74 27.44
C ALA A 686 15.42 -5.63 28.21
N ALA A 687 16.14 -4.80 28.98
CA ALA A 687 15.55 -3.65 29.65
C ALA A 687 15.07 -2.59 28.65
N TYR A 688 15.88 -2.28 27.62
CA TYR A 688 15.48 -1.38 26.55
C TYR A 688 14.25 -1.88 25.79
N GLU A 689 14.21 -3.18 25.47
CA GLU A 689 13.06 -3.82 24.83
C GLU A 689 11.79 -3.75 25.70
N ALA A 690 11.92 -3.90 27.02
CA ALA A 690 10.79 -3.75 27.95
C ALA A 690 10.23 -2.31 27.91
N ASP A 691 11.09 -1.29 27.94
CA ASP A 691 10.68 0.12 27.81
C ASP A 691 10.01 0.40 26.47
N VAL A 692 10.46 -0.24 25.38
CA VAL A 692 9.80 -0.17 24.07
C VAL A 692 8.39 -0.74 24.16
N GLN A 693 8.19 -1.89 24.83
CA GLN A 693 6.86 -2.47 24.99
C GLN A 693 5.93 -1.57 25.82
N GLU A 694 6.42 -0.97 26.91
CA GLU A 694 5.64 -0.01 27.69
C GLU A 694 5.25 1.23 26.87
N PHE A 695 6.18 1.76 26.07
CA PHE A 695 5.91 2.90 25.19
C PHE A 695 4.83 2.57 24.15
N LEU A 696 4.93 1.40 23.51
CA LEU A 696 3.94 0.92 22.54
C LEU A 696 2.56 0.72 23.18
N GLN A 697 2.49 0.26 24.43
CA GLN A 697 1.23 0.12 25.18
C GLN A 697 0.57 1.48 25.47
N SER A 698 1.34 2.50 25.86
CA SER A 698 0.77 3.85 26.05
C SER A 698 0.34 4.51 24.73
N LEU A 699 1.10 4.32 23.64
CA LEU A 699 0.67 4.77 22.31
C LEU A 699 -0.61 4.08 21.84
N LEU A 700 -0.74 2.78 22.10
CA LEU A 700 -1.92 1.97 21.79
C LEU A 700 -3.18 2.56 22.43
N LEU A 701 -3.10 2.95 23.70
CA LEU A 701 -4.22 3.58 24.41
C LEU A 701 -4.56 4.95 23.81
N LEU A 702 -3.57 5.75 23.46
CA LEU A 702 -3.78 7.07 22.85
C LEU A 702 -4.43 6.99 21.46
N LEU A 703 -3.99 6.07 20.62
CA LEU A 703 -4.56 5.85 19.29
C LEU A 703 -6.01 5.38 19.34
N PHE A 704 -6.38 4.63 20.39
CA PHE A 704 -7.73 4.08 20.56
C PHE A 704 -8.73 5.08 21.18
N ILE A 705 -8.25 6.02 22.01
CA ILE A 705 -9.08 6.86 22.88
C ILE A 705 -9.12 8.34 22.45
N SER A 706 -8.18 8.78 21.60
CA SER A 706 -8.12 10.13 20.99
C SER A 706 -9.40 10.49 20.19
N PRO A 707 -9.74 11.78 19.96
CA PRO A 707 -10.94 12.26 19.23
C PRO A 707 -11.14 11.75 17.77
N MET A 708 -10.34 10.79 17.32
CA MET A 708 -10.59 10.02 16.10
C MET A 708 -11.67 8.95 16.37
N PRO A 709 -12.38 8.46 15.35
CA PRO A 709 -13.21 7.25 15.51
C PRO A 709 -12.36 6.14 16.14
N PRO A 710 -12.80 5.48 17.23
CA PRO A 710 -12.01 4.45 17.87
C PRO A 710 -11.75 3.33 16.87
N LEU A 711 -10.47 3.05 16.62
CA LEU A 711 -10.05 1.98 15.73
C LEU A 711 -10.63 0.67 16.25
N ARG A 712 -11.39 -0.05 15.42
CA ARG A 712 -11.92 -1.35 15.82
C ARG A 712 -10.75 -2.29 16.10
N ALA A 713 -10.92 -3.30 16.96
CA ALA A 713 -9.77 -4.17 17.27
C ALA A 713 -9.06 -4.77 16.03
N PRO A 714 -9.75 -5.08 14.91
CA PRO A 714 -9.10 -5.50 13.68
C PRO A 714 -8.49 -4.38 12.83
N GLU A 715 -8.78 -3.11 13.12
CA GLU A 715 -8.13 -1.93 12.54
C GLU A 715 -6.91 -1.54 13.41
N PHE A 716 -7.01 -1.81 14.71
CA PHE A 716 -6.02 -1.51 15.74
C PHE A 716 -4.87 -2.53 15.80
N LEU A 717 -5.17 -3.83 15.85
CA LEU A 717 -4.17 -4.92 15.96
C LEU A 717 -3.33 -5.12 14.69
N SER A 718 -3.60 -4.29 13.71
CA SER A 718 -3.10 -4.38 12.36
C SER A 718 -2.73 -3.01 11.81
N ILE A 719 -2.60 -2.03 12.71
CA ILE A 719 -1.83 -0.84 12.45
C ILE A 719 -0.41 -1.29 12.13
N THR A 720 -0.01 -1.09 10.88
CA THR A 720 1.38 -1.23 10.47
C THR A 720 1.93 0.14 10.10
N VAL A 721 3.15 0.41 10.53
CA VAL A 721 3.89 1.64 10.18
C VAL A 721 4.52 1.53 8.80
N THR A 722 4.69 0.31 8.32
CA THR A 722 5.19 -0.05 6.99
C THR A 722 4.22 -0.99 6.31
N ASN A 723 4.20 -0.93 4.99
CA ASN A 723 3.52 -1.93 4.19
C ASN A 723 4.14 -3.31 4.45
N SER A 724 3.31 -4.33 4.45
CA SER A 724 3.68 -5.75 4.53
C SER A 724 3.16 -6.48 3.29
N SER A 725 3.52 -7.75 3.12
CA SER A 725 3.12 -8.57 1.97
C SER A 725 1.60 -8.80 1.87
N THR A 726 0.89 -8.56 2.97
CA THR A 726 -0.56 -8.81 3.10
C THR A 726 -1.36 -7.55 3.43
N ARG A 727 -0.70 -6.42 3.71
CA ARG A 727 -1.39 -5.23 4.23
C ARG A 727 -0.62 -3.93 3.99
N ARG A 728 -1.32 -2.89 3.50
CA ARG A 728 -0.80 -1.52 3.46
C ARG A 728 -0.65 -0.94 4.87
N ARG A 729 0.34 -0.05 5.05
CA ARG A 729 0.51 0.73 6.27
C ARG A 729 -0.76 1.48 6.61
N SER A 730 -1.12 1.45 7.88
CA SER A 730 -2.31 2.11 8.40
C SER A 730 -1.96 3.37 9.18
N MET A 731 -0.68 3.57 9.51
CA MET A 731 -0.18 4.81 10.11
C MET A 731 0.31 5.73 9.01
N LEU A 732 -0.33 6.89 8.89
CA LEU A 732 -0.16 7.84 7.80
C LEU A 732 0.24 9.20 8.35
N ILE A 733 1.11 9.91 7.64
CA ILE A 733 1.33 11.33 7.89
C ILE A 733 0.43 12.11 6.94
N TRP A 734 -0.63 12.69 7.50
CA TRP A 734 -1.58 13.51 6.75
C TRP A 734 -1.41 14.98 7.14
N GLU A 735 -0.92 15.79 6.21
CA GLU A 735 -1.01 17.25 6.32
C GLU A 735 -2.40 17.70 5.86
N LYS A 736 -2.96 18.74 6.52
CA LYS A 736 -4.31 19.22 6.25
C LYS A 736 -4.30 20.51 5.44
#